data_AF-L1J691-F1
#
_entry.id   AF-L1J691-F1
#
_cell.length_a   1.000
_cell.length_b   1.000
_cell.length_c   1.000
_cell.angle_alpha   90.00
_cell.angle_beta   90.00
_cell.angle_gamma   90.00
#
_symmetry.space_group_name_H-M   'P 1'
#
loop_
_entity.id
_entity.type
_entity.pdbx_description
1 polymer ?
#
loop_
_entity_poly.entity_id
_entity_poly.type
_entity_poly.pdbx_seq_one_letter_code
_entity_poly.pdbx_strand_id
1 'polypeptide(L)'
;MSSKLLALVMQPSRLTFLQRKSKLCLESSDDKVHFFVFRWHQVKHTDGLRQIDEVEDRELRAFDEQVFADELHKELHARMKPELSWLFKIYAHKIYLDVNCISYLSVNHQAFSKERYLGYCTMFVPVITWGKVTSVLGILEGVQEGSDRECEFLQLVLAMIYLLEKNAGRLRLVMPILRDEGGGFVPLEEAVGRLSSAGSSLNSQKACLLLLGAGVQEDKDKMLAYLSGVSVRDAVMKLLSNSSRRILGLGSEPAAVRGACGVYLVAKGLDERRSAEGAGAVITEHLVDELREQVAERLLHYEKHNPRGSEMTQVLKQTGTFELLHEFFALRGIDSLDRLTAVNTMKSMRGARTLDDSEELCEEINRAKETFYDQAVEAIGSMVNKCSKDQRFLPLDTRLDVYRDNEVDGILALRSSNALETALLKTPAQCCVAFLGCLQYAFQGVMIRRMIERNSIWLLDPHAQLPVEPRTVQVSRLVDACLGFVWGSMYMAGLLMCKYNTPLNAKRVFIGAAHLMLWLKIISSISDFIQCGPREYESTSCSGFSSFVIIASIVFVLYFVHFKQHYIWIVAFLFQGAYCIRDGFITPEESKIMFVVLGIICLLIDVMIVVKYRICYYQTFKDLSVAMEGFEKTWSRIVATCTDKIDDISNNVQTISQELKIWTRRQGCLLAMMKGRTSRYSSSCGKIRQQNKSIETLFEHAQEVSAAFQMWVGQWNPVGEVVHGKVKSCERAIQKTVRSYHRDASCLTDLVRCTVVVKTVEEVLVWVKGLRSMSVVAKGLSGSINEEIKMLSIGEETYLNITSIKNRYDWRCNLKACGGYRDLCVCVEVRPRKRRVGWTVNATNKECTFVPLKQWDTTPNLRRHICEIQVLLEDLHKVKKHLHKEYVNFRNVLCQ
;
A
#
# COMPACT_ATOMS: atom_id res chain seq x y z
N MET A 1 7.70 -3.53 -27.09
CA MET A 1 8.37 -2.95 -25.90
C MET A 1 7.36 -2.47 -24.85
N SER A 2 6.25 -1.85 -25.27
CA SER A 2 5.08 -1.46 -24.45
C SER A 2 4.67 -2.48 -23.38
N SER A 3 4.57 -3.78 -23.72
CA SER A 3 4.14 -4.84 -22.80
C SER A 3 4.91 -4.94 -21.47
N LYS A 4 6.20 -4.59 -21.43
CA LYS A 4 6.99 -4.57 -20.18
C LYS A 4 6.61 -3.40 -19.25
N LEU A 5 6.09 -2.31 -19.81
CA LEU A 5 5.70 -1.13 -19.05
C LEU A 5 4.20 -1.16 -18.70
N LEU A 6 3.39 -1.80 -19.54
CA LEU A 6 2.06 -2.26 -19.16
C LEU A 6 2.15 -3.14 -17.91
N ALA A 7 3.05 -4.14 -17.88
CA ALA A 7 3.32 -4.97 -16.70
C ALA A 7 3.91 -4.22 -15.46
N LEU A 8 4.32 -2.95 -15.59
CA LEU A 8 4.67 -2.09 -14.45
C LEU A 8 3.44 -1.38 -13.85
N VAL A 9 2.41 -1.13 -14.67
CA VAL A 9 1.09 -0.63 -14.25
C VAL A 9 0.18 -1.78 -13.79
N MET A 10 0.28 -2.93 -14.46
CA MET A 10 -0.50 -4.16 -14.31
C MET A 10 0.27 -5.21 -13.50
N GLN A 11 0.28 -5.04 -12.16
CA GLN A 11 0.61 -6.16 -11.26
C GLN A 11 -0.57 -6.56 -10.35
N PRO A 12 -1.63 -7.19 -10.90
CA PRO A 12 -2.15 -8.40 -10.29
C PRO A 12 -1.10 -9.52 -10.46
N SER A 13 -0.87 -10.31 -9.42
CA SER A 13 0.31 -11.20 -9.32
C SER A 13 0.42 -12.27 -10.42
N ARG A 14 1.65 -12.46 -10.94
CA ARG A 14 2.19 -13.57 -11.78
C ARG A 14 2.05 -13.44 -13.32
N LEU A 15 3.17 -13.14 -14.00
CA LEU A 15 3.30 -13.40 -15.45
C LEU A 15 4.74 -13.76 -15.89
N THR A 16 5.36 -14.74 -15.22
CA THR A 16 6.73 -15.23 -15.53
C THR A 16 6.90 -16.76 -15.57
N PHE A 17 5.84 -17.56 -15.42
CA PHE A 17 5.95 -19.03 -15.35
C PHE A 17 4.96 -19.84 -16.22
N LEU A 18 4.00 -19.20 -16.90
CA LEU A 18 2.97 -19.89 -17.70
C LEU A 18 3.09 -19.69 -19.22
N GLN A 19 4.18 -19.08 -19.71
CA GLN A 19 4.37 -18.81 -21.15
C GLN A 19 4.84 -20.03 -21.98
N ARG A 20 4.67 -21.25 -21.46
CA ARG A 20 4.81 -22.52 -22.19
C ARG A 20 3.71 -23.50 -21.74
N LYS A 21 2.95 -24.03 -22.71
CA LYS A 21 1.84 -25.01 -22.58
C LYS A 21 0.51 -24.49 -21.99
N SER A 22 -0.20 -23.67 -22.78
CA SER A 22 -1.62 -23.94 -23.08
C SER A 22 -2.04 -23.22 -24.37
N LYS A 23 -2.19 -23.98 -25.47
CA LYS A 23 -3.06 -23.57 -26.60
C LYS A 23 -4.43 -24.17 -26.29
N LEU A 24 -5.39 -23.36 -25.86
CA LEU A 24 -6.82 -23.66 -25.86
C LEU A 24 -7.59 -22.36 -25.61
N CYS A 25 -8.80 -22.26 -26.14
CA CYS A 25 -9.55 -21.01 -26.25
C CYS A 25 -10.14 -20.56 -24.91
N LEU A 26 -10.28 -19.25 -24.73
CA LEU A 26 -11.60 -18.61 -24.67
C LEU A 26 -11.46 -17.09 -24.85
N GLU A 27 -12.22 -16.54 -25.79
CA GLU A 27 -12.38 -15.11 -25.98
C GLU A 27 -13.54 -14.58 -25.11
N SER A 28 -13.81 -13.27 -25.20
CA SER A 28 -14.87 -12.52 -24.51
C SER A 28 -14.68 -12.22 -23.01
N SER A 29 -14.51 -10.93 -22.74
CA SER A 29 -15.32 -10.17 -21.78
C SER A 29 -15.13 -8.69 -22.12
N ASP A 30 -16.14 -7.85 -21.97
CA ASP A 30 -16.01 -6.40 -22.12
C ASP A 30 -16.26 -5.71 -20.79
N ASP A 31 -15.26 -4.96 -20.31
CA ASP A 31 -15.38 -4.17 -19.09
C ASP A 31 -16.15 -2.90 -19.37
N LYS A 32 -17.47 -2.99 -19.16
CA LYS A 32 -18.44 -1.90 -19.23
C LYS A 32 -19.35 -1.97 -18.00
N VAL A 33 -20.05 -0.89 -17.70
CA VAL A 33 -21.02 -0.83 -16.59
C VAL A 33 -22.39 -1.22 -17.16
N HIS A 34 -23.06 -2.22 -16.57
CA HIS A 34 -24.33 -2.73 -17.11
C HIS A 34 -25.51 -2.27 -16.25
N PHE A 35 -26.59 -1.83 -16.89
CA PHE A 35 -27.77 -1.29 -16.23
C PHE A 35 -29.01 -2.12 -16.61
N PHE A 36 -29.99 -2.19 -15.73
CA PHE A 36 -31.21 -2.97 -15.97
C PHE A 36 -32.43 -2.13 -15.66
N VAL A 37 -33.25 -1.90 -16.67
CA VAL A 37 -34.69 -1.69 -16.48
C VAL A 37 -35.37 -3.02 -16.72
N PHE A 38 -36.44 -3.31 -15.99
CA PHE A 38 -37.22 -4.53 -16.16
C PHE A 38 -38.70 -4.23 -16.31
N ARG A 39 -39.27 -4.65 -17.42
CA ARG A 39 -40.68 -5.04 -17.46
C ARG A 39 -40.81 -6.37 -18.19
N TRP A 40 -41.62 -7.24 -17.60
CA TRP A 40 -42.06 -8.47 -18.23
C TRP A 40 -43.41 -8.23 -18.90
N HIS A 41 -43.43 -8.28 -20.23
CA HIS A 41 -44.44 -9.07 -20.93
C HIS A 41 -43.94 -9.38 -22.35
N GLN A 42 -43.92 -10.66 -22.71
CA GLN A 42 -44.38 -11.00 -24.04
C GLN A 42 -45.90 -10.90 -24.01
N VAL A 43 -46.47 -10.14 -24.95
CA VAL A 43 -47.82 -10.42 -25.43
C VAL A 43 -47.71 -11.72 -26.23
N LYS A 44 -47.90 -12.86 -25.55
CA LYS A 44 -48.36 -14.04 -26.26
C LYS A 44 -49.78 -13.72 -26.72
N HIS A 45 -50.03 -13.81 -28.02
CA HIS A 45 -51.40 -13.86 -28.54
C HIS A 45 -52.16 -14.94 -27.76
N THR A 46 -53.19 -14.54 -27.02
CA THR A 46 -54.01 -15.46 -26.22
C THR A 46 -55.10 -16.08 -27.09
N ASP A 47 -54.67 -16.82 -28.11
CA ASP A 47 -55.52 -17.63 -28.97
C ASP A 47 -56.16 -18.77 -28.13
N GLY A 48 -57.26 -18.47 -27.44
CA GLY A 48 -58.00 -19.49 -26.67
C GLY A 48 -58.86 -19.01 -25.49
N LEU A 49 -58.75 -17.75 -25.03
CA LEU A 49 -59.68 -17.24 -24.02
C LEU A 49 -60.92 -16.63 -24.69
N ARG A 50 -62.10 -17.15 -24.35
CA ARG A 50 -63.39 -16.72 -24.91
C ARG A 50 -63.68 -15.26 -24.56
N GLN A 51 -64.32 -14.57 -25.51
CA GLN A 51 -65.03 -13.33 -25.24
C GLN A 51 -66.04 -13.54 -24.11
N ILE A 52 -66.08 -12.59 -23.18
CA ILE A 52 -67.18 -12.32 -22.25
C ILE A 52 -67.59 -10.88 -22.57
N ASP A 53 -68.90 -10.63 -22.60
CA ASP A 53 -69.48 -9.51 -23.36
C ASP A 53 -68.97 -8.12 -22.95
N GLU A 54 -68.78 -7.27 -23.96
CA GLU A 54 -68.34 -5.90 -23.82
C GLU A 54 -69.47 -5.03 -23.24
N VAL A 55 -69.28 -4.54 -22.02
CA VAL A 55 -70.07 -3.43 -21.45
C VAL A 55 -69.29 -2.13 -21.66
N GLU A 56 -69.98 -1.05 -22.03
CA GLU A 56 -69.40 0.22 -22.51
C GLU A 56 -68.34 0.82 -21.57
N ASP A 57 -67.05 0.61 -21.85
CA ASP A 57 -65.93 1.34 -21.22
C ASP A 57 -65.37 2.38 -22.20
N ARG A 58 -65.44 3.67 -21.82
CA ARG A 58 -65.23 4.80 -22.72
C ARG A 58 -63.76 5.14 -22.92
N GLU A 59 -63.23 4.82 -24.11
CA GLU A 59 -62.06 5.44 -24.77
C GLU A 59 -60.82 5.73 -23.90
N LEU A 60 -60.62 4.99 -22.81
CA LEU A 60 -59.31 4.89 -22.15
C LEU A 60 -58.39 4.11 -23.09
N ARG A 61 -57.69 4.84 -23.96
CA ARG A 61 -56.64 4.28 -24.83
C ARG A 61 -55.78 3.34 -24.00
N ALA A 62 -55.73 2.07 -24.40
CA ALA A 62 -54.92 1.06 -23.73
C ALA A 62 -53.45 1.48 -23.85
N PHE A 63 -52.91 2.04 -22.76
CA PHE A 63 -51.55 2.55 -22.69
C PHE A 63 -50.58 1.48 -23.19
N ASP A 64 -49.82 1.82 -24.23
CA ASP A 64 -48.97 0.86 -24.91
C ASP A 64 -47.65 0.71 -24.14
N GLU A 65 -47.47 -0.49 -23.58
CA GLU A 65 -46.35 -0.81 -22.69
C GLU A 65 -45.04 -0.97 -23.46
N GLN A 66 -45.12 -1.28 -24.76
CA GLN A 66 -44.00 -1.34 -25.69
C GLN A 66 -43.61 0.08 -26.15
N VAL A 67 -44.59 0.96 -26.39
CA VAL A 67 -44.32 2.39 -26.66
C VAL A 67 -43.72 3.07 -25.44
N PHE A 68 -44.26 2.90 -24.23
CA PHE A 68 -43.63 3.44 -23.02
C PHE A 68 -42.20 2.92 -22.83
N ALA A 69 -41.97 1.64 -23.11
CA ALA A 69 -40.64 1.07 -23.07
C ALA A 69 -39.69 1.72 -24.09
N ASP A 70 -40.09 1.81 -25.36
CA ASP A 70 -39.26 2.37 -26.44
C ASP A 70 -39.14 3.90 -26.38
N GLU A 71 -40.06 4.63 -25.74
CA GLU A 71 -39.89 6.05 -25.41
C GLU A 71 -38.94 6.25 -24.21
N LEU A 72 -39.07 5.44 -23.14
CA LEU A 72 -38.13 5.48 -22.00
C LEU A 72 -36.71 5.13 -22.46
N HIS A 73 -36.62 4.25 -23.44
CA HIS A 73 -35.39 3.88 -24.13
C HIS A 73 -34.74 5.06 -24.86
N LYS A 74 -35.53 5.79 -25.67
CA LYS A 74 -35.10 7.00 -26.38
C LYS A 74 -34.69 8.09 -25.40
N GLU A 75 -35.44 8.28 -24.33
CA GLU A 75 -35.16 9.31 -23.32
C GLU A 75 -33.87 9.03 -22.54
N LEU A 76 -33.63 7.79 -22.12
CA LEU A 76 -32.37 7.41 -21.48
C LEU A 76 -31.18 7.58 -22.44
N HIS A 77 -31.38 7.39 -23.75
CA HIS A 77 -30.40 7.73 -24.78
C HIS A 77 -30.16 9.25 -24.89
N ALA A 78 -31.22 10.06 -24.87
CA ALA A 78 -31.15 11.51 -25.06
C ALA A 78 -30.59 12.25 -23.83
N ARG A 79 -30.97 11.83 -22.61
CA ARG A 79 -30.54 12.47 -21.36
C ARG A 79 -29.10 12.18 -20.98
N MET A 80 -28.58 11.00 -21.32
CA MET A 80 -27.16 10.68 -21.10
C MET A 80 -26.30 11.37 -22.15
N LYS A 81 -25.98 12.65 -21.88
CA LYS A 81 -25.16 13.62 -22.65
C LYS A 81 -24.25 13.00 -23.74
N PRO A 82 -24.04 13.64 -24.90
CA PRO A 82 -23.03 13.21 -25.87
C PRO A 82 -21.62 12.98 -25.28
N GLU A 83 -21.23 13.78 -24.29
CA GLU A 83 -19.97 13.66 -23.51
C GLU A 83 -19.88 12.38 -22.66
N LEU A 84 -21.00 11.69 -22.45
CA LEU A 84 -21.17 10.48 -21.64
C LEU A 84 -21.72 9.29 -22.44
N SER A 85 -22.44 9.50 -23.54
CA SER A 85 -23.14 8.47 -24.33
C SER A 85 -22.21 7.39 -24.93
N TRP A 86 -20.90 7.59 -24.89
CA TRP A 86 -19.90 6.59 -25.26
C TRP A 86 -19.60 5.56 -24.16
N LEU A 87 -20.06 5.80 -22.93
CA LEU A 87 -19.96 4.94 -21.75
C LEU A 87 -21.16 4.02 -21.59
N PHE A 88 -22.33 4.49 -22.05
CA PHE A 88 -23.62 3.83 -21.97
C PHE A 88 -23.98 3.25 -23.35
N LYS A 89 -24.90 2.29 -23.38
CA LYS A 89 -25.55 1.80 -24.59
C LYS A 89 -26.84 1.08 -24.20
N ILE A 90 -27.83 1.12 -25.10
CA ILE A 90 -29.23 0.88 -24.80
C ILE A 90 -29.80 0.16 -26.04
N TYR A 91 -30.35 -1.06 -25.92
CA TYR A 91 -30.89 -1.85 -27.06
C TYR A 91 -32.43 -1.72 -27.26
N ALA A 92 -32.90 -1.20 -28.38
CA ALA A 92 -34.35 -1.01 -28.64
C ALA A 92 -35.16 -2.32 -28.69
N HIS A 93 -36.48 -2.22 -28.47
CA HIS A 93 -37.46 -3.32 -28.53
C HIS A 93 -37.22 -4.51 -27.59
N LYS A 94 -36.32 -4.34 -26.61
CA LYS A 94 -36.18 -5.24 -25.45
C LYS A 94 -35.85 -4.39 -24.25
N ILE A 95 -36.52 -4.63 -23.13
CA ILE A 95 -36.31 -3.87 -21.89
C ILE A 95 -35.08 -4.45 -21.18
N TYR A 96 -33.90 -4.24 -21.80
CA TYR A 96 -32.57 -4.66 -21.37
C TYR A 96 -31.57 -3.54 -21.70
N LEU A 97 -30.97 -2.95 -20.66
CA LEU A 97 -30.07 -1.79 -20.79
C LEU A 97 -28.58 -2.22 -20.79
N ASP A 98 -28.30 -3.27 -21.57
CA ASP A 98 -26.94 -3.80 -21.70
C ASP A 98 -26.04 -2.87 -22.52
N VAL A 99 -24.82 -2.68 -22.00
CA VAL A 99 -23.84 -1.79 -22.61
C VAL A 99 -22.88 -2.60 -23.48
N ASN A 100 -23.33 -3.12 -24.63
CA ASN A 100 -22.37 -3.58 -25.65
C ASN A 100 -22.81 -3.44 -27.13
N CYS A 101 -21.84 -3.17 -28.00
CA CYS A 101 -22.03 -3.23 -29.45
C CYS A 101 -21.45 -4.56 -29.97
N ILE A 102 -22.20 -5.63 -29.74
CA ILE A 102 -22.12 -6.82 -30.58
C ILE A 102 -22.53 -6.38 -31.99
N SER A 103 -21.64 -6.53 -32.98
CA SER A 103 -22.00 -6.34 -34.39
C SER A 103 -23.09 -7.33 -34.75
N TYR A 104 -24.02 -6.98 -35.64
CA TYR A 104 -25.12 -7.86 -36.04
C TYR A 104 -24.63 -9.27 -36.47
N LEU A 105 -23.42 -9.35 -37.04
CA LEU A 105 -22.74 -10.58 -37.45
C LEU A 105 -22.40 -11.54 -36.30
N SER A 106 -22.16 -11.06 -35.07
CA SER A 106 -21.80 -11.91 -33.92
C SER A 106 -22.98 -12.32 -33.03
N VAL A 107 -24.20 -11.89 -33.36
CA VAL A 107 -25.44 -12.35 -32.69
C VAL A 107 -25.72 -13.84 -32.96
N ASN A 108 -25.23 -14.38 -34.08
CA ASN A 108 -25.56 -15.73 -34.55
C ASN A 108 -24.92 -16.91 -33.77
N HIS A 109 -24.00 -16.69 -32.82
CA HIS A 109 -23.21 -17.81 -32.25
C HIS A 109 -23.04 -17.94 -30.74
N GLN A 110 -23.36 -16.95 -29.89
CA GLN A 110 -23.43 -17.18 -28.43
C GLN A 110 -24.60 -16.40 -27.79
N ALA A 111 -25.61 -17.14 -27.32
CA ALA A 111 -26.67 -16.59 -26.50
C ALA A 111 -26.14 -16.25 -25.10
N PHE A 112 -26.25 -14.98 -24.69
CA PHE A 112 -26.07 -14.60 -23.30
C PHE A 112 -27.24 -15.13 -22.47
N SER A 113 -26.92 -15.85 -21.39
CA SER A 113 -27.90 -16.47 -20.51
C SER A 113 -28.31 -15.53 -19.36
N LYS A 114 -29.51 -15.71 -18.81
CA LYS A 114 -30.10 -14.81 -17.80
C LYS A 114 -29.25 -14.71 -16.52
N GLU A 115 -28.57 -15.80 -16.19
CA GLU A 115 -27.72 -15.95 -15.02
C GLU A 115 -26.44 -15.10 -15.15
N ARG A 116 -25.79 -15.11 -16.33
CA ARG A 116 -24.66 -14.21 -16.60
C ARG A 116 -25.06 -12.74 -16.45
N TYR A 117 -26.27 -12.38 -16.88
CA TYR A 117 -26.75 -11.01 -16.76
C TYR A 117 -26.87 -10.57 -15.29
N LEU A 118 -27.46 -11.41 -14.43
CA LEU A 118 -27.62 -11.14 -12.99
C LEU A 118 -26.29 -10.86 -12.28
N GLY A 119 -25.22 -11.58 -12.64
CA GLY A 119 -23.88 -11.38 -12.05
C GLY A 119 -23.22 -10.03 -12.37
N TYR A 120 -23.61 -9.38 -13.48
CA TYR A 120 -22.97 -8.15 -13.98
C TYR A 120 -23.81 -6.87 -13.88
N CYS A 121 -25.10 -6.98 -13.56
CA CYS A 121 -26.01 -5.85 -13.36
C CYS A 121 -25.56 -4.91 -12.22
N THR A 122 -25.70 -3.60 -12.41
CA THR A 122 -25.33 -2.54 -11.43
C THR A 122 -26.55 -1.86 -10.79
N MET A 123 -27.63 -1.68 -11.55
CA MET A 123 -28.89 -1.05 -11.13
C MET A 123 -30.07 -1.87 -11.68
N PHE A 124 -31.07 -2.16 -10.85
CA PHE A 124 -32.30 -2.88 -11.20
C PHE A 124 -33.52 -1.96 -11.06
N VAL A 125 -34.18 -1.62 -12.16
CA VAL A 125 -35.34 -0.72 -12.21
C VAL A 125 -36.61 -1.53 -12.53
N PRO A 126 -37.31 -2.12 -11.54
CA PRO A 126 -38.49 -2.94 -11.77
C PRO A 126 -39.72 -2.07 -12.03
N VAL A 127 -40.43 -2.32 -13.13
CA VAL A 127 -41.80 -1.84 -13.33
C VAL A 127 -42.75 -2.74 -12.56
N ILE A 128 -43.44 -2.18 -11.56
CA ILE A 128 -44.44 -2.85 -10.73
C ILE A 128 -45.79 -2.20 -11.02
N THR A 129 -46.74 -3.01 -11.46
CA THR A 129 -48.09 -2.53 -11.83
C THR A 129 -49.17 -3.24 -11.02
N TRP A 130 -50.29 -2.56 -10.80
CA TRP A 130 -51.44 -3.07 -10.04
C TRP A 130 -52.77 -2.61 -10.63
N GLY A 131 -53.88 -3.15 -10.12
CA GLY A 131 -55.24 -2.72 -10.46
C GLY A 131 -55.91 -3.48 -11.61
N LYS A 132 -55.19 -4.33 -12.34
CA LYS A 132 -55.73 -5.34 -13.26
C LYS A 132 -55.30 -6.75 -12.86
N VAL A 133 -56.09 -7.78 -13.18
CA VAL A 133 -55.74 -9.19 -12.92
C VAL A 133 -54.45 -9.61 -13.65
N THR A 134 -54.17 -8.99 -14.80
CA THR A 134 -52.94 -9.18 -15.59
C THR A 134 -51.74 -8.36 -15.11
N SER A 135 -51.92 -7.46 -14.14
CA SER A 135 -50.85 -6.59 -13.62
C SER A 135 -49.82 -7.39 -12.82
N VAL A 136 -48.63 -6.83 -12.58
CA VAL A 136 -47.55 -7.53 -11.84
C VAL A 136 -48.02 -7.99 -10.46
N LEU A 137 -48.73 -7.15 -9.71
CA LEU A 137 -49.26 -7.54 -8.40
C LEU A 137 -50.42 -8.54 -8.51
N GLY A 138 -51.28 -8.45 -9.54
CA GLY A 138 -52.35 -9.45 -9.78
C GLY A 138 -51.81 -10.84 -10.14
N ILE A 139 -50.65 -10.91 -10.81
CA ILE A 139 -49.94 -12.17 -11.08
C ILE A 139 -49.35 -12.75 -9.78
N LEU A 140 -48.82 -11.90 -8.90
CA LEU A 140 -48.23 -12.29 -7.61
C LEU A 140 -49.29 -12.66 -6.55
N GLU A 141 -50.50 -12.08 -6.60
CA GLU A 141 -51.67 -12.49 -5.81
C GLU A 141 -52.03 -13.97 -6.05
N GLY A 142 -51.71 -14.50 -7.24
CA GLY A 142 -51.82 -15.92 -7.60
C GLY A 142 -50.66 -16.83 -7.16
N VAL A 143 -49.73 -16.35 -6.32
CA VAL A 143 -48.63 -17.14 -5.72
C VAL A 143 -48.94 -17.31 -4.23
N GLN A 144 -49.74 -18.33 -3.89
CA GLN A 144 -50.28 -18.53 -2.54
C GLN A 144 -49.76 -19.81 -1.87
N GLU A 145 -49.92 -19.88 -0.54
CA GLU A 145 -49.53 -21.02 0.27
C GLU A 145 -50.36 -22.26 -0.10
N GLY A 146 -49.73 -23.22 -0.79
CA GLY A 146 -50.38 -24.41 -1.36
C GLY A 146 -50.58 -24.39 -2.88
N SER A 147 -50.46 -23.22 -3.54
CA SER A 147 -50.52 -23.08 -5.00
C SER A 147 -49.35 -22.24 -5.51
N ASP A 148 -48.15 -22.83 -5.45
CA ASP A 148 -46.88 -22.17 -5.72
C ASP A 148 -46.65 -21.96 -7.24
N ARG A 149 -47.33 -20.96 -7.80
CA ARG A 149 -47.28 -20.63 -9.24
C ARG A 149 -45.93 -20.05 -9.63
N GLU A 150 -45.40 -20.49 -10.78
CA GLU A 150 -44.18 -19.92 -11.33
C GLU A 150 -44.35 -18.45 -11.75
N CYS A 151 -43.46 -17.57 -11.27
CA CYS A 151 -43.42 -16.16 -11.58
C CYS A 151 -41.96 -15.68 -11.73
N GLU A 152 -41.50 -15.42 -12.95
CA GLU A 152 -40.09 -15.01 -13.17
C GLU A 152 -39.76 -13.64 -12.55
N PHE A 153 -40.72 -12.71 -12.47
CA PHE A 153 -40.54 -11.45 -11.73
C PHE A 153 -40.12 -11.71 -10.27
N LEU A 154 -40.80 -12.64 -9.58
CA LEU A 154 -40.47 -13.01 -8.20
C LEU A 154 -39.08 -13.66 -8.11
N GLN A 155 -38.72 -14.53 -9.07
CA GLN A 155 -37.40 -15.17 -9.12
C GLN A 155 -36.27 -14.13 -9.24
N LEU A 156 -36.43 -13.14 -10.12
CA LEU A 156 -35.47 -12.07 -10.34
C LEU A 156 -35.40 -11.11 -9.14
N VAL A 157 -36.54 -10.76 -8.54
CA VAL A 157 -36.60 -9.92 -7.34
C VAL A 157 -35.91 -10.60 -6.15
N LEU A 158 -36.19 -11.88 -5.90
CA LEU A 158 -35.52 -12.66 -4.84
C LEU A 158 -34.00 -12.75 -5.07
N ALA A 159 -33.56 -12.95 -6.32
CA ALA A 159 -32.15 -12.94 -6.67
C ALA A 159 -31.49 -11.56 -6.44
N MET A 160 -32.12 -10.46 -6.86
CA MET A 160 -31.58 -9.11 -6.66
C MET A 160 -31.54 -8.69 -5.19
N ILE A 161 -32.57 -9.03 -4.40
CA ILE A 161 -32.60 -8.82 -2.95
C ILE A 161 -31.42 -9.53 -2.27
N TYR A 162 -31.15 -10.78 -2.66
CA TYR A 162 -29.99 -11.52 -2.17
C TYR A 162 -28.67 -10.86 -2.60
N LEU A 163 -28.50 -10.47 -3.87
CA LEU A 163 -27.27 -9.84 -4.36
C LEU A 163 -26.94 -8.53 -3.60
N LEU A 164 -27.96 -7.74 -3.25
CA LEU A 164 -27.79 -6.53 -2.43
C LEU A 164 -27.51 -6.84 -0.95
N GLU A 165 -28.35 -7.63 -0.29
CA GLU A 165 -28.20 -7.89 1.15
C GLU A 165 -26.95 -8.73 1.49
N LYS A 166 -26.45 -9.54 0.56
CA LYS A 166 -25.19 -10.29 0.70
C LYS A 166 -23.98 -9.63 0.03
N ASN A 167 -24.18 -8.53 -0.71
CA ASN A 167 -23.14 -7.88 -1.55
C ASN A 167 -22.44 -8.90 -2.49
N ALA A 168 -23.21 -9.85 -3.03
CA ALA A 168 -22.69 -11.05 -3.69
C ALA A 168 -22.50 -10.91 -5.23
N GLY A 169 -22.55 -9.69 -5.76
CA GLY A 169 -22.39 -9.40 -7.19
C GLY A 169 -22.13 -7.91 -7.46
N ARG A 170 -22.27 -7.48 -8.73
CA ARG A 170 -22.07 -6.06 -9.11
C ARG A 170 -23.22 -5.12 -8.74
N LEU A 171 -24.36 -5.66 -8.29
CA LEU A 171 -25.57 -4.88 -8.04
C LEU A 171 -25.38 -3.90 -6.87
N ARG A 172 -25.90 -2.68 -7.03
CA ARG A 172 -25.81 -1.58 -6.06
C ARG A 172 -27.13 -0.87 -5.83
N LEU A 173 -27.93 -0.72 -6.89
CA LEU A 173 -29.19 0.04 -6.85
C LEU A 173 -30.42 -0.80 -7.21
N VAL A 174 -31.54 -0.46 -6.57
CA VAL A 174 -32.91 -0.83 -6.96
C VAL A 174 -33.74 0.46 -7.04
N MET A 175 -34.46 0.68 -8.14
CA MET A 175 -35.30 1.88 -8.31
C MET A 175 -36.65 1.51 -8.95
N PRO A 176 -37.74 1.37 -8.17
CA PRO A 176 -39.02 0.93 -8.71
C PRO A 176 -39.74 2.01 -9.53
N ILE A 177 -40.29 1.60 -10.68
CA ILE A 177 -41.32 2.34 -11.41
C ILE A 177 -42.67 1.77 -10.99
N LEU A 178 -43.56 2.62 -10.49
CA LEU A 178 -44.92 2.26 -10.08
C LEU A 178 -45.94 2.81 -11.08
N ARG A 179 -46.87 1.96 -11.53
CA ARG A 179 -47.97 2.35 -12.44
C ARG A 179 -49.28 1.67 -12.06
N ASP A 180 -50.30 2.51 -11.85
CA ASP A 180 -51.68 2.09 -11.67
C ASP A 180 -52.33 1.77 -13.03
N GLU A 181 -52.70 0.50 -13.26
CA GLU A 181 -53.45 0.06 -14.43
C GLU A 181 -54.96 -0.02 -14.16
N GLY A 182 -55.37 0.03 -12.88
CA GLY A 182 -56.77 0.11 -12.44
C GLY A 182 -57.29 1.54 -12.33
N GLY A 183 -56.51 2.55 -12.75
CA GLY A 183 -56.94 3.95 -12.79
C GLY A 183 -57.37 4.54 -11.44
N GLY A 184 -56.90 3.98 -10.31
CA GLY A 184 -57.29 4.38 -8.96
C GLY A 184 -58.43 3.56 -8.33
N PHE A 185 -58.98 2.56 -9.02
CA PHE A 185 -60.01 1.67 -8.45
C PHE A 185 -59.48 0.70 -7.38
N VAL A 186 -58.17 0.44 -7.35
CA VAL A 186 -57.51 -0.36 -6.31
C VAL A 186 -56.29 0.43 -5.81
N PRO A 187 -56.24 0.83 -4.52
CA PRO A 187 -55.07 1.49 -3.96
C PRO A 187 -53.91 0.50 -3.82
N LEU A 188 -52.67 1.00 -3.96
CA LEU A 188 -51.46 0.17 -3.89
C LEU A 188 -51.34 -0.59 -2.56
N GLU A 189 -51.77 0.01 -1.45
CA GLU A 189 -51.78 -0.64 -0.13
C GLU A 189 -52.62 -1.92 -0.11
N GLU A 190 -53.81 -1.89 -0.74
CA GLU A 190 -54.66 -3.06 -0.86
C GLU A 190 -54.04 -4.09 -1.80
N ALA A 191 -53.53 -3.67 -2.96
CA ALA A 191 -52.87 -4.58 -3.92
C ALA A 191 -51.62 -5.28 -3.33
N VAL A 192 -50.87 -4.60 -2.47
CA VAL A 192 -49.75 -5.19 -1.71
C VAL A 192 -50.26 -6.01 -0.51
N GLY A 193 -51.40 -5.64 0.08
CA GLY A 193 -52.04 -6.37 1.18
C GLY A 193 -52.58 -7.74 0.80
N ARG A 194 -52.98 -7.93 -0.47
CA ARG A 194 -53.42 -9.22 -1.04
C ARG A 194 -52.27 -10.20 -1.35
N LEU A 195 -51.01 -9.76 -1.29
CA LEU A 195 -49.85 -10.61 -1.57
C LEU A 195 -49.59 -11.60 -0.42
N SER A 196 -49.19 -12.82 -0.77
CA SER A 196 -48.89 -13.88 0.21
C SER A 196 -47.81 -13.47 1.22
N SER A 197 -48.10 -13.71 2.50
CA SER A 197 -47.16 -13.61 3.62
C SER A 197 -46.28 -14.86 3.78
N ALA A 198 -46.46 -15.89 2.95
CA ALA A 198 -45.56 -17.03 2.85
C ALA A 198 -44.51 -16.82 1.75
N GLY A 199 -43.37 -17.51 1.87
CA GLY A 199 -42.35 -17.58 0.82
C GLY A 199 -42.72 -18.58 -0.28
N SER A 200 -42.35 -18.27 -1.53
CA SER A 200 -42.51 -19.21 -2.65
C SER A 200 -41.32 -20.16 -2.72
N SER A 201 -41.57 -21.46 -2.57
CA SER A 201 -40.55 -22.51 -2.62
C SER A 201 -40.02 -22.72 -4.04
N LEU A 202 -40.91 -22.73 -5.04
CA LEU A 202 -40.59 -22.92 -6.45
C LEU A 202 -39.76 -21.76 -7.00
N ASN A 203 -40.20 -20.52 -6.74
CA ASN A 203 -39.49 -19.34 -7.22
C ASN A 203 -38.19 -19.10 -6.43
N SER A 204 -38.10 -19.51 -5.16
CA SER A 204 -36.83 -19.52 -4.41
C SER A 204 -35.82 -20.54 -4.95
N GLN A 205 -36.27 -21.74 -5.34
CA GLN A 205 -35.40 -22.72 -6.01
C GLN A 205 -34.86 -22.19 -7.34
N LYS A 206 -35.72 -21.55 -8.15
CA LYS A 206 -35.29 -20.95 -9.43
C LYS A 206 -34.38 -19.73 -9.23
N ALA A 207 -34.68 -18.85 -8.27
CA ALA A 207 -33.78 -17.76 -7.89
C ALA A 207 -32.39 -18.26 -7.43
N CYS A 208 -32.35 -19.35 -6.66
CA CYS A 208 -31.11 -20.00 -6.25
C CYS A 208 -30.30 -20.53 -7.45
N LEU A 209 -30.96 -21.19 -8.42
CA LEU A 209 -30.30 -21.64 -9.66
C LEU A 209 -29.78 -20.47 -10.51
N LEU A 210 -30.55 -19.38 -10.60
CA LEU A 210 -30.14 -18.15 -11.29
C LEU A 210 -28.87 -17.53 -10.65
N LEU A 211 -28.80 -17.48 -9.32
CA LEU A 211 -27.63 -16.98 -8.57
C LEU A 211 -26.40 -17.88 -8.72
N LEU A 212 -26.58 -19.21 -8.68
CA LEU A 212 -25.49 -20.16 -8.89
C LEU A 212 -24.93 -20.05 -10.33
N GLY A 213 -25.79 -19.91 -11.33
CA GLY A 213 -25.37 -19.65 -12.72
C GLY A 213 -24.72 -18.28 -12.91
N ALA A 214 -25.06 -17.29 -12.09
CA ALA A 214 -24.42 -15.98 -12.05
C ALA A 214 -23.01 -16.01 -11.43
N GLY A 215 -22.61 -17.15 -10.85
CA GLY A 215 -21.29 -17.36 -10.25
C GLY A 215 -21.23 -17.09 -8.74
N VAL A 216 -22.37 -16.96 -8.05
CA VAL A 216 -22.41 -16.79 -6.59
C VAL A 216 -21.91 -18.07 -5.91
N GLN A 217 -20.80 -17.97 -5.16
CA GLN A 217 -20.15 -19.10 -4.48
C GLN A 217 -20.55 -19.21 -3.00
N GLU A 218 -21.87 -19.27 -2.74
CA GLU A 218 -22.39 -19.66 -1.42
C GLU A 218 -22.94 -21.09 -1.40
N ASP A 219 -23.13 -21.60 -0.19
CA ASP A 219 -23.77 -22.87 0.10
C ASP A 219 -25.23 -22.83 -0.37
N LYS A 220 -25.60 -23.73 -1.30
CA LYS A 220 -26.93 -23.79 -1.92
C LYS A 220 -28.03 -23.82 -0.87
N ASP A 221 -27.87 -24.58 0.20
CA ASP A 221 -28.95 -24.81 1.16
C ASP A 221 -29.13 -23.58 2.07
N LYS A 222 -28.06 -22.83 2.34
CA LYS A 222 -28.12 -21.53 3.04
C LYS A 222 -28.76 -20.45 2.17
N MET A 223 -28.38 -20.40 0.89
CA MET A 223 -28.97 -19.51 -0.10
C MET A 223 -30.48 -19.79 -0.24
N LEU A 224 -30.87 -21.05 -0.39
CA LEU A 224 -32.26 -21.47 -0.50
C LEU A 224 -33.06 -21.15 0.79
N ALA A 225 -32.51 -21.43 1.96
CA ALA A 225 -33.14 -21.10 3.25
C ALA A 225 -33.37 -19.59 3.42
N TYR A 226 -32.42 -18.75 2.99
CA TYR A 226 -32.62 -17.29 2.99
C TYR A 226 -33.74 -16.87 2.02
N LEU A 227 -33.69 -17.33 0.76
CA LEU A 227 -34.65 -16.93 -0.27
C LEU A 227 -36.08 -17.36 0.10
N SER A 228 -36.23 -18.58 0.62
CA SER A 228 -37.52 -19.15 1.03
C SER A 228 -38.08 -18.50 2.30
N GLY A 229 -37.24 -17.79 3.08
CA GLY A 229 -37.63 -17.00 4.23
C GLY A 229 -38.09 -15.57 3.90
N VAL A 230 -38.13 -15.18 2.62
CA VAL A 230 -38.70 -13.90 2.17
C VAL A 230 -40.08 -14.16 1.58
N SER A 231 -41.13 -13.57 2.17
CA SER A 231 -42.49 -13.72 1.62
C SER A 231 -42.68 -12.99 0.28
N VAL A 232 -43.73 -13.34 -0.47
CA VAL A 232 -44.08 -12.63 -1.72
C VAL A 232 -44.34 -11.14 -1.44
N ARG A 233 -45.02 -10.83 -0.33
CA ARG A 233 -45.26 -9.46 0.13
C ARG A 233 -43.96 -8.75 0.54
N ASP A 234 -43.10 -9.42 1.30
CA ASP A 234 -41.80 -8.85 1.72
C ASP A 234 -40.90 -8.57 0.52
N ALA A 235 -40.88 -9.46 -0.48
CA ALA A 235 -40.09 -9.30 -1.69
C ALA A 235 -40.46 -7.99 -2.43
N VAL A 236 -41.75 -7.69 -2.56
CA VAL A 236 -42.21 -6.41 -3.15
C VAL A 236 -41.88 -5.23 -2.24
N MET A 237 -42.20 -5.32 -0.94
CA MET A 237 -41.95 -4.23 0.03
C MET A 237 -40.46 -3.87 0.18
N LYS A 238 -39.57 -4.86 0.06
CA LYS A 238 -38.12 -4.69 0.16
C LYS A 238 -37.52 -3.87 -0.98
N LEU A 239 -38.11 -3.89 -2.18
CA LEU A 239 -37.70 -3.07 -3.32
C LEU A 239 -38.00 -1.57 -3.10
N LEU A 240 -39.00 -1.26 -2.28
CA LEU A 240 -39.45 0.11 -2.03
C LEU A 240 -38.67 0.71 -0.85
N SER A 241 -38.02 1.85 -1.06
CA SER A 241 -37.34 2.58 0.03
C SER A 241 -38.31 3.03 1.13
N ASN A 242 -37.79 3.15 2.36
CA ASN A 242 -38.59 3.50 3.54
C ASN A 242 -39.31 4.86 3.40
N SER A 243 -38.71 5.81 2.67
CA SER A 243 -39.31 7.10 2.33
C SER A 243 -40.45 6.95 1.32
N SER A 244 -40.22 6.23 0.21
CA SER A 244 -41.27 5.95 -0.77
C SER A 244 -42.45 5.21 -0.16
N ARG A 245 -42.22 4.22 0.72
CA ARG A 245 -43.32 3.51 1.41
C ARG A 245 -44.18 4.42 2.28
N ARG A 246 -43.56 5.31 3.07
CA ARG A 246 -44.30 6.32 3.84
C ARG A 246 -45.14 7.24 2.94
N ILE A 247 -44.65 7.61 1.76
CA ILE A 247 -45.39 8.44 0.79
C ILE A 247 -46.56 7.66 0.17
N LEU A 248 -46.42 6.35 -0.02
CA LEU A 248 -47.39 5.46 -0.63
C LEU A 248 -48.40 4.84 0.36
N GLY A 249 -48.40 5.26 1.64
CA GLY A 249 -49.22 4.67 2.71
C GLY A 249 -48.76 3.30 3.21
N LEU A 250 -47.66 2.75 2.67
CA LEU A 250 -47.17 1.41 2.96
C LEU A 250 -46.36 1.35 4.27
N GLY A 251 -46.50 0.23 4.98
CA GLY A 251 -45.84 -0.02 6.27
C GLY A 251 -44.31 0.06 6.25
N SER A 252 -43.73 0.40 7.41
CA SER A 252 -42.28 0.53 7.59
C SER A 252 -41.52 -0.79 7.64
N GLU A 253 -42.21 -1.90 7.90
CA GLU A 253 -41.63 -3.25 7.89
C GLU A 253 -42.06 -4.03 6.63
N PRO A 254 -41.22 -4.92 6.08
CA PRO A 254 -39.82 -5.17 6.45
C PRO A 254 -38.91 -3.98 6.11
N ALA A 255 -37.66 -3.97 6.60
CA ALA A 255 -36.68 -2.98 6.18
C ALA A 255 -36.35 -3.09 4.68
N ALA A 256 -36.21 -1.96 3.98
CA ALA A 256 -35.85 -1.95 2.56
C ALA A 256 -34.44 -2.52 2.31
N VAL A 257 -34.18 -3.06 1.11
CA VAL A 257 -32.81 -3.47 0.75
C VAL A 257 -31.87 -2.28 0.71
N ARG A 258 -30.62 -2.52 1.10
CA ARG A 258 -29.53 -1.56 0.92
C ARG A 258 -29.37 -1.31 -0.58
N GLY A 259 -29.60 -0.07 -1.03
CA GLY A 259 -29.64 0.30 -2.45
C GLY A 259 -31.03 0.54 -3.02
N ALA A 260 -32.11 0.34 -2.26
CA ALA A 260 -33.45 0.77 -2.66
C ALA A 260 -33.55 2.31 -2.64
N CYS A 261 -33.77 2.91 -3.80
CA CYS A 261 -33.81 4.37 -4.02
C CYS A 261 -35.24 4.91 -4.10
N GLY A 262 -35.40 6.13 -4.62
CA GLY A 262 -36.70 6.74 -4.88
C GLY A 262 -37.59 5.91 -5.81
N VAL A 263 -38.89 6.15 -5.73
CA VAL A 263 -39.88 5.54 -6.62
C VAL A 263 -40.33 6.57 -7.65
N TYR A 264 -40.40 6.19 -8.93
CA TYR A 264 -41.11 6.98 -9.94
C TYR A 264 -42.55 6.47 -10.05
N LEU A 265 -43.52 7.35 -9.80
CA LEU A 265 -44.95 7.05 -9.98
C LEU A 265 -45.43 7.62 -11.31
N VAL A 266 -45.90 6.76 -12.22
CA VAL A 266 -46.51 7.18 -13.49
C VAL A 266 -47.83 7.89 -13.19
N ALA A 267 -47.91 9.18 -13.53
CA ALA A 267 -49.09 10.00 -13.22
C ALA A 267 -50.28 9.69 -14.16
N LYS A 268 -51.49 9.60 -13.58
CA LYS A 268 -52.72 9.29 -14.30
C LYS A 268 -53.02 10.34 -15.38
N GLY A 269 -53.19 9.89 -16.62
CA GLY A 269 -53.52 10.76 -17.76
C GLY A 269 -52.34 11.41 -18.48
N LEU A 270 -51.09 11.06 -18.13
CA LEU A 270 -49.96 11.29 -19.03
C LEU A 270 -49.98 10.28 -20.19
N ASP A 271 -49.45 10.69 -21.33
CA ASP A 271 -49.09 9.78 -22.41
C ASP A 271 -47.84 8.95 -22.03
N GLU A 272 -47.61 7.88 -22.78
CA GLU A 272 -46.45 6.98 -22.66
C GLU A 272 -45.15 7.79 -22.70
N ARG A 273 -45.10 8.81 -23.57
CA ARG A 273 -43.93 9.65 -23.79
C ARG A 273 -43.59 10.53 -22.60
N ARG A 274 -44.50 11.33 -22.04
CA ARG A 274 -44.19 12.17 -20.85
C ARG A 274 -43.91 11.31 -19.62
N SER A 275 -44.56 10.15 -19.53
CA SER A 275 -44.27 9.14 -18.49
C SER A 275 -42.83 8.62 -18.62
N ALA A 276 -42.38 8.36 -19.84
CA ALA A 276 -41.00 7.99 -20.15
C ALA A 276 -40.01 9.15 -19.91
N GLU A 277 -40.34 10.37 -20.31
CA GLU A 277 -39.54 11.59 -20.09
C GLU A 277 -39.26 11.82 -18.60
N GLY A 278 -40.29 11.66 -17.76
CA GLY A 278 -40.17 11.75 -16.30
C GLY A 278 -39.39 10.58 -15.67
N ALA A 279 -39.67 9.34 -16.07
CA ALA A 279 -38.94 8.17 -15.55
C ALA A 279 -37.45 8.23 -15.91
N GLY A 280 -37.13 8.56 -17.17
CA GLY A 280 -35.77 8.69 -17.68
C GLY A 280 -34.97 9.77 -16.96
N ALA A 281 -35.61 10.87 -16.55
CA ALA A 281 -34.99 11.92 -15.74
C ALA A 281 -34.46 11.37 -14.40
N VAL A 282 -35.35 10.78 -13.59
CA VAL A 282 -35.04 10.36 -12.22
C VAL A 282 -34.07 9.16 -12.22
N ILE A 283 -34.16 8.26 -13.20
CA ILE A 283 -33.20 7.16 -13.39
C ILE A 283 -31.81 7.73 -13.68
N THR A 284 -31.69 8.66 -14.65
CA THR A 284 -30.40 9.22 -15.06
C THR A 284 -29.71 9.95 -13.91
N GLU A 285 -30.46 10.68 -13.08
CA GLU A 285 -29.95 11.40 -11.90
C GLU A 285 -29.31 10.44 -10.89
N HIS A 286 -30.06 9.45 -10.40
CA HIS A 286 -29.56 8.46 -9.44
C HIS A 286 -28.39 7.64 -10.00
N LEU A 287 -28.41 7.35 -11.31
CA LEU A 287 -27.36 6.58 -11.98
C LEU A 287 -26.03 7.33 -12.07
N VAL A 288 -26.09 8.64 -12.33
CA VAL A 288 -24.90 9.50 -12.39
C VAL A 288 -24.25 9.63 -11.01
N ASP A 289 -25.03 9.73 -9.93
CA ASP A 289 -24.49 9.89 -8.57
C ASP A 289 -23.91 8.60 -7.98
N GLU A 290 -24.54 7.43 -8.17
CA GLU A 290 -23.93 6.13 -7.83
C GLU A 290 -22.66 5.89 -8.65
N LEU A 291 -22.65 6.22 -9.95
CA LEU A 291 -21.44 6.09 -10.77
C LEU A 291 -20.32 7.01 -10.25
N ARG A 292 -20.64 8.25 -9.86
CA ARG A 292 -19.68 9.16 -9.19
C ARG A 292 -19.16 8.59 -7.89
N GLU A 293 -20.00 7.97 -7.05
CA GLU A 293 -19.57 7.37 -5.79
C GLU A 293 -18.66 6.15 -6.01
N GLN A 294 -19.01 5.23 -6.91
CA GLN A 294 -18.14 4.09 -7.27
C GLN A 294 -16.80 4.54 -7.87
N VAL A 295 -16.82 5.57 -8.72
CA VAL A 295 -15.62 6.18 -9.29
C VAL A 295 -14.75 6.78 -8.19
N ALA A 296 -15.36 7.55 -7.27
CA ALA A 296 -14.67 8.13 -6.13
C ALA A 296 -14.09 7.03 -5.22
N GLU A 297 -14.83 5.97 -4.90
CA GLU A 297 -14.34 4.85 -4.09
C GLU A 297 -13.15 4.15 -4.77
N ARG A 298 -13.25 3.83 -6.06
CA ARG A 298 -12.16 3.16 -6.81
C ARG A 298 -10.91 4.02 -6.91
N LEU A 299 -11.06 5.31 -7.19
CA LEU A 299 -9.96 6.27 -7.25
C LEU A 299 -9.35 6.50 -5.86
N LEU A 300 -10.18 6.60 -4.81
CA LEU A 300 -9.75 6.67 -3.41
C LEU A 300 -8.98 5.40 -3.01
N HIS A 301 -9.44 4.23 -3.44
CA HIS A 301 -8.77 2.95 -3.20
C HIS A 301 -7.41 2.90 -3.91
N TYR A 302 -7.34 3.33 -5.18
CA TYR A 302 -6.09 3.47 -5.92
C TYR A 302 -5.12 4.45 -5.23
N GLU A 303 -5.58 5.66 -4.90
CA GLU A 303 -4.80 6.71 -4.25
C GLU A 303 -4.35 6.39 -2.81
N LYS A 304 -5.08 5.53 -2.08
CA LYS A 304 -4.76 5.15 -0.70
C LYS A 304 -3.98 3.83 -0.59
N HIS A 305 -4.30 2.84 -1.42
CA HIS A 305 -3.83 1.46 -1.25
C HIS A 305 -2.91 0.96 -2.37
N ASN A 306 -2.85 1.61 -3.54
CA ASN A 306 -1.83 1.32 -4.56
C ASN A 306 -0.60 2.26 -4.38
N PRO A 307 0.59 1.73 -4.00
CA PRO A 307 1.79 2.53 -3.78
C PRO A 307 2.29 3.18 -5.09
N ARG A 308 2.31 2.45 -6.21
CA ARG A 308 2.63 3.01 -7.54
C ARG A 308 1.54 3.97 -8.01
N GLY A 309 0.29 3.76 -7.61
CA GLY A 309 -0.82 4.70 -7.87
C GLY A 309 -0.56 6.07 -7.27
N SER A 310 -0.01 6.14 -6.04
CA SER A 310 0.36 7.42 -5.43
C SER A 310 1.51 8.15 -6.17
N GLU A 311 2.52 7.42 -6.66
CA GLU A 311 3.60 7.99 -7.46
C GLU A 311 3.12 8.40 -8.86
N MET A 312 2.26 7.60 -9.49
CA MET A 312 1.63 7.89 -10.78
C MET A 312 0.74 9.14 -10.71
N THR A 313 -0.15 9.23 -9.71
CA THR A 313 -0.96 10.44 -9.46
C THR A 313 -0.10 11.69 -9.29
N GLN A 314 1.07 11.59 -8.63
CA GLN A 314 1.99 12.72 -8.51
C GLN A 314 2.61 13.11 -9.86
N VAL A 315 3.04 12.13 -10.67
CA VAL A 315 3.55 12.36 -12.03
C VAL A 315 2.48 13.03 -12.90
N LEU A 316 1.26 12.50 -12.91
CA LEU A 316 0.13 13.02 -13.67
C LEU A 316 -0.23 14.48 -13.30
N LYS A 317 -0.18 14.80 -12.00
CA LYS A 317 -0.40 16.18 -11.51
C LYS A 317 0.77 17.10 -11.87
N GLN A 318 1.99 16.57 -12.00
CA GLN A 318 3.16 17.31 -12.49
C GLN A 318 3.16 17.51 -14.02
N THR A 319 2.54 16.61 -14.79
CA THR A 319 2.44 16.70 -16.26
C THR A 319 1.16 17.37 -16.76
N GLY A 320 0.25 17.78 -15.87
CA GLY A 320 -1.06 18.35 -16.22
C GLY A 320 -2.05 17.34 -16.81
N THR A 321 -1.72 16.05 -16.84
CA THR A 321 -2.52 14.98 -17.45
C THR A 321 -3.37 14.21 -16.44
N PHE A 322 -3.52 14.72 -15.21
CA PHE A 322 -4.30 14.07 -14.16
C PHE A 322 -5.77 13.97 -14.48
N GLU A 323 -6.38 15.03 -15.02
CA GLU A 323 -7.83 15.06 -15.30
C GLU A 323 -8.19 14.09 -16.43
N LEU A 324 -7.44 14.13 -17.54
CA LEU A 324 -7.52 13.17 -18.66
C LEU A 324 -7.44 11.69 -18.20
N LEU A 325 -6.53 11.36 -17.27
CA LEU A 325 -6.41 9.98 -16.78
C LEU A 325 -7.36 9.64 -15.63
N HIS A 326 -7.84 10.64 -14.89
CA HIS A 326 -8.88 10.49 -13.88
C HIS A 326 -10.21 10.09 -14.53
N GLU A 327 -10.58 10.76 -15.63
CA GLU A 327 -11.68 10.34 -16.50
C GLU A 327 -11.43 8.95 -17.09
N PHE A 328 -10.27 8.68 -17.70
CA PHE A 328 -9.98 7.36 -18.27
C PHE A 328 -10.10 6.22 -17.23
N PHE A 329 -9.59 6.41 -16.01
CA PHE A 329 -9.68 5.41 -14.94
C PHE A 329 -11.08 5.25 -14.35
N ALA A 330 -11.80 6.36 -14.16
CA ALA A 330 -13.20 6.34 -13.73
C ALA A 330 -14.06 5.47 -14.64
N LEU A 331 -13.80 5.55 -15.95
CA LEU A 331 -14.73 5.11 -16.97
C LEU A 331 -14.48 3.70 -17.52
N ARG A 332 -13.29 3.11 -17.27
CA ARG A 332 -12.98 1.71 -17.67
C ARG A 332 -12.20 0.88 -16.64
N GLY A 333 -11.70 1.47 -15.55
CA GLY A 333 -10.88 0.76 -14.56
C GLY A 333 -9.54 0.25 -15.08
N ILE A 334 -8.76 -0.40 -14.20
CA ILE A 334 -7.36 -0.80 -14.48
C ILE A 334 -7.30 -1.89 -15.56
N ASP A 335 -8.07 -2.97 -15.42
CA ASP A 335 -7.96 -4.19 -16.24
C ASP A 335 -8.19 -3.90 -17.76
N SER A 336 -8.77 -2.74 -18.12
CA SER A 336 -8.96 -2.27 -19.49
C SER A 336 -7.66 -1.94 -20.26
N LEU A 337 -6.57 -1.56 -19.57
CA LEU A 337 -5.32 -1.14 -20.25
C LEU A 337 -4.62 -2.27 -21.02
N ASP A 338 -4.79 -3.54 -20.62
CA ASP A 338 -4.17 -4.69 -21.29
C ASP A 338 -4.66 -4.85 -22.74
N ARG A 339 -5.88 -4.37 -23.03
CA ARG A 339 -6.52 -4.40 -24.36
C ARG A 339 -5.79 -3.49 -25.37
N LEU A 340 -5.12 -2.42 -24.93
CA LEU A 340 -4.38 -1.49 -25.81
C LEU A 340 -3.23 -2.19 -26.56
N THR A 341 -2.66 -3.25 -25.96
CA THR A 341 -1.67 -4.10 -26.64
C THR A 341 -2.27 -4.95 -27.76
N ALA A 342 -3.55 -5.31 -27.65
CA ALA A 342 -4.24 -6.13 -28.65
C ALA A 342 -4.78 -5.30 -29.83
N VAL A 343 -5.32 -4.10 -29.56
CA VAL A 343 -5.90 -3.20 -30.60
C VAL A 343 -4.89 -2.83 -31.69
N ASN A 344 -3.62 -2.62 -31.33
CA ASN A 344 -2.54 -2.37 -32.30
C ASN A 344 -2.33 -3.52 -33.31
N THR A 345 -2.77 -4.74 -33.00
CA THR A 345 -2.76 -5.89 -33.94
C THR A 345 -3.99 -5.91 -34.86
N MET A 346 -5.10 -5.26 -34.48
CA MET A 346 -6.37 -5.29 -35.23
C MET A 346 -6.50 -4.22 -36.31
N LYS A 347 -5.65 -3.17 -36.32
CA LYS A 347 -5.59 -2.19 -37.45
C LYS A 347 -5.18 -2.83 -38.80
N SER A 348 -4.94 -4.16 -38.86
CA SER A 348 -4.66 -4.96 -40.05
C SER A 348 -5.90 -5.53 -40.79
N MET A 349 -7.12 -5.36 -40.27
CA MET A 349 -8.35 -5.90 -40.89
C MET A 349 -9.53 -4.92 -40.86
N ARG A 350 -9.57 -3.98 -41.82
CA ARG A 350 -10.78 -3.25 -42.23
C ARG A 350 -11.02 -3.52 -43.73
N GLY A 351 -12.16 -4.13 -44.07
CA GLY A 351 -12.42 -4.63 -45.43
C GLY A 351 -13.76 -5.35 -45.62
N ALA A 352 -14.86 -4.76 -45.15
CA ALA A 352 -16.25 -5.18 -45.40
C ALA A 352 -17.16 -3.94 -45.48
N ARG A 353 -18.40 -4.06 -46.00
CA ARG A 353 -19.20 -2.94 -46.52
C ARG A 353 -20.49 -2.63 -45.72
N THR A 354 -20.72 -1.32 -45.54
CA THR A 354 -21.99 -0.51 -45.52
C THR A 354 -23.36 -1.21 -45.54
N LEU A 355 -24.31 -0.73 -44.73
CA LEU A 355 -25.75 -0.73 -45.08
C LEU A 355 -26.62 0.25 -44.22
N ASP A 356 -26.82 1.45 -44.80
CA ASP A 356 -27.88 2.47 -44.66
C ASP A 356 -28.37 3.03 -43.30
N ASP A 357 -28.40 4.38 -43.27
CA ASP A 357 -29.42 5.30 -42.75
C ASP A 357 -29.85 5.28 -41.27
N SER A 358 -29.42 4.31 -40.47
CA SER A 358 -29.28 4.47 -39.01
C SER A 358 -27.83 4.54 -38.57
N GLU A 359 -26.88 4.32 -39.50
CA GLU A 359 -25.46 4.26 -39.21
C GLU A 359 -24.86 5.64 -38.90
N GLU A 360 -25.29 6.74 -39.53
CA GLU A 360 -24.55 8.02 -39.53
C GLU A 360 -24.31 8.61 -38.12
N LEU A 361 -25.32 8.68 -37.27
CA LEU A 361 -25.15 9.17 -35.88
C LEU A 361 -24.28 8.22 -35.05
N CYS A 362 -24.36 6.91 -35.30
CA CYS A 362 -23.51 5.92 -34.63
C CYS A 362 -22.06 5.97 -35.16
N GLU A 363 -21.87 6.22 -36.45
CA GLU A 363 -20.59 6.46 -37.12
C GLU A 363 -19.92 7.71 -36.57
N GLU A 364 -20.61 8.86 -36.48
CA GLU A 364 -20.04 10.07 -35.86
C GLU A 364 -19.62 9.82 -34.41
N ILE A 365 -20.47 9.20 -33.60
CA ILE A 365 -20.14 8.84 -32.22
C ILE A 365 -18.96 7.85 -32.18
N ASN A 366 -18.84 6.93 -33.15
CA ASN A 366 -17.72 5.97 -33.21
C ASN A 366 -16.42 6.59 -33.76
N ARG A 367 -16.49 7.56 -34.68
CA ARG A 367 -15.35 8.37 -35.15
C ARG A 367 -14.87 9.32 -34.04
N ALA A 368 -15.78 9.93 -33.28
CA ALA A 368 -15.45 10.73 -32.10
C ALA A 368 -14.80 9.87 -31.00
N LYS A 369 -15.33 8.67 -30.73
CA LYS A 369 -14.67 7.66 -29.89
C LYS A 369 -13.28 7.32 -30.41
N GLU A 370 -13.11 6.93 -31.67
CA GLU A 370 -11.81 6.56 -32.24
C GLU A 370 -10.80 7.70 -32.17
N THR A 371 -11.24 8.94 -32.40
CA THR A 371 -10.41 10.16 -32.28
C THR A 371 -10.00 10.40 -30.83
N PHE A 372 -10.92 10.31 -29.86
CA PHE A 372 -10.60 10.42 -28.45
C PHE A 372 -9.70 9.27 -27.96
N TYR A 373 -9.90 8.04 -28.44
CA TYR A 373 -9.05 6.90 -28.09
C TYR A 373 -7.65 7.02 -28.69
N ASP A 374 -7.50 7.38 -29.98
CA ASP A 374 -6.16 7.58 -30.57
C ASP A 374 -5.46 8.80 -29.92
N GLN A 375 -6.17 9.90 -29.60
CA GLN A 375 -5.60 11.02 -28.81
C GLN A 375 -5.19 10.61 -27.39
N ALA A 376 -6.04 9.88 -26.66
CA ALA A 376 -5.72 9.40 -25.31
C ALA A 376 -4.58 8.37 -25.33
N VAL A 377 -4.51 7.51 -26.35
CA VAL A 377 -3.42 6.53 -26.54
C VAL A 377 -2.12 7.22 -26.96
N GLU A 378 -2.17 8.29 -27.77
CA GLU A 378 -0.99 9.11 -28.07
C GLU A 378 -0.52 9.89 -26.84
N ALA A 379 -1.44 10.48 -26.06
CA ALA A 379 -1.12 11.16 -24.80
C ALA A 379 -0.51 10.19 -23.78
N ILE A 380 -1.12 9.01 -23.58
CA ILE A 380 -0.60 7.94 -22.71
C ILE A 380 0.73 7.39 -23.26
N GLY A 381 0.89 7.23 -24.58
CA GLY A 381 2.13 6.77 -25.22
C GLY A 381 3.28 7.78 -25.10
N SER A 382 2.99 9.06 -25.29
CA SER A 382 3.91 10.19 -25.07
C SER A 382 4.31 10.30 -23.60
N MET A 383 3.35 10.18 -22.69
CA MET A 383 3.57 10.10 -21.24
C MET A 383 4.44 8.88 -20.88
N VAL A 384 4.12 7.69 -21.39
CA VAL A 384 4.89 6.46 -21.17
C VAL A 384 6.32 6.59 -21.67
N ASN A 385 6.54 7.18 -22.85
CA ASN A 385 7.88 7.42 -23.39
C ASN A 385 8.67 8.43 -22.53
N LYS A 386 8.03 9.50 -22.04
CA LYS A 386 8.63 10.45 -21.08
C LYS A 386 8.97 9.77 -19.74
N CYS A 387 8.01 9.03 -19.17
CA CYS A 387 8.13 8.32 -17.90
C CYS A 387 9.09 7.12 -17.95
N SER A 388 9.33 6.52 -19.12
CA SER A 388 10.29 5.40 -19.28
C SER A 388 11.74 5.75 -18.89
N LYS A 389 12.05 7.06 -18.84
CA LYS A 389 13.34 7.61 -18.42
C LYS A 389 13.34 8.16 -16.99
N ASP A 390 12.19 8.19 -16.32
CA ASP A 390 12.05 8.69 -14.95
C ASP A 390 12.46 7.61 -13.93
N GLN A 391 13.43 7.96 -13.08
CA GLN A 391 14.02 7.05 -12.10
C GLN A 391 13.02 6.55 -11.05
N ARG A 392 11.84 7.18 -10.91
CA ARG A 392 10.74 6.70 -10.05
C ARG A 392 10.18 5.35 -10.51
N PHE A 393 10.23 5.03 -11.81
CA PHE A 393 9.67 3.76 -12.33
C PHE A 393 10.68 2.61 -12.42
N LEU A 394 11.92 2.81 -11.96
CA LEU A 394 12.88 1.72 -11.78
C LEU A 394 12.40 0.73 -10.70
N PRO A 395 12.85 -0.55 -10.72
CA PRO A 395 12.57 -1.52 -9.66
C PRO A 395 12.92 -0.96 -8.28
N LEU A 396 12.12 -1.28 -7.27
CA LEU A 396 12.25 -0.69 -5.93
C LEU A 396 13.50 -1.17 -5.20
N ASP A 397 13.93 -2.42 -5.36
CA ASP A 397 15.22 -2.92 -4.85
C ASP A 397 16.39 -2.16 -5.55
N THR A 398 16.27 -1.82 -6.84
CA THR A 398 17.26 -0.98 -7.56
C THR A 398 17.22 0.49 -7.12
N ARG A 399 16.03 1.08 -6.95
CA ARG A 399 15.86 2.44 -6.41
C ARG A 399 16.43 2.53 -5.00
N LEU A 400 16.25 1.48 -4.18
CA LEU A 400 16.83 1.36 -2.85
C LEU A 400 18.36 1.41 -2.94
N ASP A 401 19.00 0.51 -3.70
CA ASP A 401 20.46 0.44 -3.81
C ASP A 401 21.12 1.73 -4.34
N VAL A 402 20.48 2.41 -5.30
CA VAL A 402 20.99 3.65 -5.89
C VAL A 402 20.65 4.91 -5.07
N TYR A 403 19.71 4.84 -4.12
CA TYR A 403 19.18 5.99 -3.39
C TYR A 403 20.25 6.91 -2.77
N ARG A 404 20.11 8.22 -3.05
CA ARG A 404 20.94 9.31 -2.54
C ARG A 404 20.08 10.25 -1.68
N ASP A 405 20.39 10.39 -0.40
CA ASP A 405 19.70 11.32 0.53
C ASP A 405 20.27 12.74 0.36
N ASN A 406 19.57 13.57 -0.42
CA ASN A 406 20.01 14.92 -0.76
C ASN A 406 19.53 16.00 0.22
N GLU A 407 18.62 15.72 1.16
CA GLU A 407 17.85 16.77 1.88
C GLU A 407 18.57 17.40 3.10
N VAL A 408 19.55 16.70 3.70
CA VAL A 408 20.26 17.13 4.93
C VAL A 408 21.42 18.12 4.69
N ASP A 409 21.68 19.02 5.66
CA ASP A 409 22.96 19.71 5.83
C ASP A 409 24.14 18.71 5.96
N GLY A 410 25.20 18.94 5.19
CA GLY A 410 26.37 18.08 5.16
C GLY A 410 27.24 18.10 6.42
N ILE A 411 27.20 19.16 7.23
CA ILE A 411 27.97 19.24 8.48
C ILE A 411 27.29 18.41 9.58
N LEU A 412 25.96 18.38 9.62
CA LEU A 412 25.21 17.50 10.54
C LEU A 412 25.43 16.02 10.22
N ALA A 413 25.35 15.66 8.93
CA ALA A 413 25.51 14.28 8.47
C ALA A 413 26.87 13.63 8.87
N LEU A 414 27.91 14.42 9.15
CA LEU A 414 29.21 13.95 9.65
C LEU A 414 29.17 13.42 11.10
N ARG A 415 28.26 13.89 11.95
CA ARG A 415 28.21 13.51 13.38
C ARG A 415 27.15 12.47 13.71
N SER A 416 26.14 12.29 12.86
CA SER A 416 24.93 11.58 13.28
C SER A 416 24.23 10.75 12.20
N SER A 417 24.76 10.68 10.97
CA SER A 417 24.27 9.71 9.99
C SER A 417 24.74 8.29 10.35
N ASN A 418 23.83 7.32 10.34
CA ASN A 418 24.11 5.93 10.73
C ASN A 418 24.64 5.07 9.55
N ALA A 419 25.30 5.74 8.60
CA ALA A 419 25.88 5.16 7.40
C ALA A 419 26.95 6.11 6.83
N LEU A 420 28.18 5.63 6.68
CA LEU A 420 29.26 6.33 5.94
C LEU A 420 28.77 6.81 4.55
N GLU A 421 27.89 6.01 3.94
CA GLU A 421 27.17 6.28 2.69
C GLU A 421 26.46 7.63 2.66
N THR A 422 25.80 8.03 3.75
CA THR A 422 25.00 9.26 3.81
C THR A 422 25.89 10.50 3.95
N ALA A 423 26.95 10.42 4.75
CA ALA A 423 27.96 11.48 4.82
C ALA A 423 28.62 11.71 3.45
N LEU A 424 29.04 10.64 2.76
CA LEU A 424 29.74 10.72 1.47
C LEU A 424 28.93 11.37 0.33
N LEU A 425 27.61 11.51 0.47
CA LEU A 425 26.76 12.19 -0.51
C LEU A 425 26.78 13.73 -0.40
N LYS A 426 27.38 14.29 0.65
CA LYS A 426 27.24 15.71 1.01
C LYS A 426 28.52 16.49 0.71
N THR A 427 28.42 17.59 -0.02
CA THR A 427 29.58 18.40 -0.43
C THR A 427 30.49 18.80 0.74
N PRO A 428 29.99 19.29 1.91
CA PRO A 428 30.86 19.60 3.05
C PRO A 428 31.66 18.38 3.56
N ALA A 429 31.02 17.22 3.65
CA ALA A 429 31.66 15.98 4.06
C ALA A 429 32.64 15.43 2.99
N GLN A 430 32.31 15.58 1.71
CA GLN A 430 33.22 15.29 0.59
C GLN A 430 34.46 16.19 0.65
N CYS A 431 34.30 17.48 0.98
CA CYS A 431 35.41 18.41 1.21
C CYS A 431 36.26 17.99 2.42
N CYS A 432 35.65 17.54 3.53
CA CYS A 432 36.39 16.99 4.67
C CYS A 432 37.21 15.74 4.30
N VAL A 433 36.66 14.82 3.50
CA VAL A 433 37.37 13.61 3.02
C VAL A 433 38.47 13.97 2.02
N ALA A 434 38.21 14.92 1.11
CA ALA A 434 39.21 15.41 0.17
C ALA A 434 40.36 16.11 0.90
N PHE A 435 40.05 16.92 1.93
CA PHE A 435 41.05 17.55 2.79
C PHE A 435 41.92 16.51 3.51
N LEU A 436 41.33 15.45 4.09
CA LEU A 436 42.09 14.34 4.68
C LEU A 436 42.98 13.62 3.65
N GLY A 437 42.49 13.41 2.42
CA GLY A 437 43.28 12.85 1.32
C GLY A 437 44.46 13.74 0.91
N CYS A 438 44.22 15.04 0.70
CA CYS A 438 45.24 16.03 0.38
C CYS A 438 46.26 16.22 1.51
N LEU A 439 45.82 16.23 2.77
CA LEU A 439 46.66 16.26 3.96
C LEU A 439 47.59 15.04 3.99
N GLN A 440 47.05 13.84 3.72
CA GLN A 440 47.85 12.62 3.65
C GLN A 440 48.89 12.68 2.52
N TYR A 441 48.52 13.13 1.32
CA TYR A 441 49.49 13.32 0.23
C TYR A 441 50.60 14.32 0.59
N ALA A 442 50.25 15.47 1.18
CA ALA A 442 51.22 16.49 1.57
C ALA A 442 52.17 15.97 2.67
N PHE A 443 51.65 15.29 3.68
CA PHE A 443 52.45 14.65 4.73
C PHE A 443 53.44 13.64 4.14
N GLN A 444 52.98 12.78 3.24
CA GLN A 444 53.79 11.69 2.69
C GLN A 444 54.80 12.17 1.66
N GLY A 445 54.50 13.23 0.90
CA GLY A 445 55.48 13.91 0.06
C GLY A 445 56.67 14.46 0.87
N VAL A 446 56.40 15.07 2.02
CA VAL A 446 57.45 15.53 2.95
C VAL A 446 58.23 14.36 3.56
N MET A 447 57.58 13.24 3.88
CA MET A 447 58.26 12.05 4.40
C MET A 447 59.16 11.37 3.34
N ILE A 448 58.71 11.25 2.09
CA ILE A 448 59.55 10.74 0.98
C ILE A 448 60.73 11.68 0.74
N ARG A 449 60.50 13.00 0.68
CA ARG A 449 61.56 14.00 0.51
C ARG A 449 62.65 13.84 1.58
N ARG A 450 62.26 13.74 2.86
CA ARG A 450 63.19 13.51 3.98
C ARG A 450 63.92 12.18 3.93
N MET A 451 63.21 11.12 3.54
CA MET A 451 63.74 9.77 3.41
C MET A 451 64.89 9.74 2.39
N ILE A 452 64.77 10.50 1.30
CA ILE A 452 65.82 10.73 0.31
C ILE A 452 66.93 11.62 0.89
N GLU A 453 66.59 12.83 1.37
CA GLU A 453 67.56 13.84 1.82
C GLU A 453 68.47 13.40 2.98
N ARG A 454 67.93 12.61 3.92
CA ARG A 454 68.63 12.26 5.17
C ARG A 454 69.28 10.88 5.17
N ASN A 455 69.33 10.20 4.03
CA ASN A 455 69.80 8.80 3.94
C ASN A 455 69.07 7.83 4.90
N SER A 456 67.89 8.19 5.42
CA SER A 456 67.21 7.43 6.48
C SER A 456 66.44 6.19 5.96
N ILE A 457 66.68 5.82 4.70
CA ILE A 457 66.31 4.52 4.10
C ILE A 457 67.24 3.41 4.65
N TRP A 458 68.49 3.75 4.94
CA TRP A 458 69.54 2.77 5.16
C TRP A 458 69.64 2.38 6.63
N LEU A 459 69.70 1.07 6.89
CA LEU A 459 70.18 0.53 8.15
C LEU A 459 71.70 0.73 8.22
N LEU A 460 72.17 1.27 9.34
CA LEU A 460 73.59 1.37 9.67
C LEU A 460 74.01 0.05 10.32
N ASP A 461 75.11 -0.55 9.85
CA ASP A 461 75.74 -1.69 10.50
C ASP A 461 76.59 -1.17 11.68
N PRO A 462 76.29 -1.55 12.94
CA PRO A 462 77.02 -1.07 14.12
C PRO A 462 78.45 -1.63 14.21
N HIS A 463 78.84 -2.59 13.37
CA HIS A 463 80.17 -3.22 13.39
C HIS A 463 81.05 -2.81 12.19
N ALA A 464 80.56 -1.99 11.26
CA ALA A 464 81.29 -1.54 10.08
C ALA A 464 82.37 -0.46 10.41
N GLN A 465 83.55 -0.90 10.84
CA GLN A 465 84.68 -0.01 11.17
C GLN A 465 85.37 0.64 9.95
N LEU A 466 84.97 0.32 8.72
CA LEU A 466 85.48 0.91 7.48
C LEU A 466 84.32 1.23 6.52
N PRO A 467 84.43 2.30 5.69
CA PRO A 467 83.32 2.81 4.87
C PRO A 467 83.14 2.02 3.57
N VAL A 468 82.76 0.74 3.68
CA VAL A 468 82.40 -0.11 2.53
C VAL A 468 80.94 -0.52 2.66
N GLU A 469 80.14 -0.16 1.66
CA GLU A 469 78.70 -0.37 1.68
C GLU A 469 78.32 -1.83 1.41
N PRO A 470 77.52 -2.42 2.31
CA PRO A 470 76.21 -2.89 1.87
C PRO A 470 75.12 -2.22 2.71
N ARG A 471 74.68 -1.02 2.27
CA ARG A 471 73.57 -0.32 2.91
C ARG A 471 72.27 -1.13 2.76
N THR A 472 71.79 -1.74 3.83
CA THR A 472 70.55 -2.52 3.78
C THR A 472 69.35 -1.58 3.85
N VAL A 473 68.41 -1.69 2.90
CA VAL A 473 67.18 -0.89 2.87
C VAL A 473 66.26 -1.31 4.03
N GLN A 474 65.88 -0.36 4.89
CA GLN A 474 64.81 -0.52 5.87
C GLN A 474 63.46 -0.52 5.13
N VAL A 475 62.99 -1.71 4.78
CA VAL A 475 61.82 -1.93 3.89
C VAL A 475 60.56 -1.33 4.50
N SER A 476 60.40 -1.41 5.83
CA SER A 476 59.29 -0.81 6.58
C SER A 476 59.11 0.68 6.29
N ARG A 477 60.20 1.47 6.26
CA ARG A 477 60.14 2.92 5.98
C ARG A 477 59.69 3.21 4.55
N LEU A 478 60.25 2.50 3.56
CA LEU A 478 59.87 2.65 2.16
C LEU A 478 58.41 2.24 1.92
N VAL A 479 58.00 1.10 2.47
CA VAL A 479 56.62 0.62 2.43
C VAL A 479 55.69 1.64 3.07
N ASP A 480 56.00 2.13 4.27
CA ASP A 480 55.15 3.07 5.01
C ASP A 480 54.82 4.35 4.25
N ALA A 481 55.76 4.90 3.50
CA ALA A 481 55.51 6.08 2.65
C ALA A 481 54.62 5.74 1.44
N CYS A 482 54.89 4.62 0.76
CA CYS A 482 54.05 4.11 -0.33
C CYS A 482 52.61 3.84 0.13
N LEU A 483 52.43 3.22 1.31
CA LEU A 483 51.13 3.02 1.94
C LEU A 483 50.42 4.35 2.22
N GLY A 484 51.17 5.37 2.62
CA GLY A 484 50.64 6.72 2.78
C GLY A 484 50.03 7.30 1.50
N PHE A 485 50.70 7.13 0.35
CA PHE A 485 50.17 7.53 -0.95
C PHE A 485 48.98 6.69 -1.41
N VAL A 486 48.99 5.38 -1.15
CA VAL A 486 47.83 4.50 -1.38
C VAL A 486 46.63 4.97 -0.57
N TRP A 487 46.82 5.34 0.70
CA TRP A 487 45.76 5.84 1.59
C TRP A 487 45.09 7.12 1.04
N GLY A 488 45.89 8.13 0.69
CA GLY A 488 45.40 9.35 0.03
C GLY A 488 44.62 9.05 -1.26
N SER A 489 45.14 8.14 -2.08
CA SER A 489 44.53 7.72 -3.34
C SER A 489 43.21 6.98 -3.15
N MET A 490 43.09 6.16 -2.11
CA MET A 490 41.85 5.45 -1.79
C MET A 490 40.78 6.37 -1.22
N TYR A 491 41.14 7.46 -0.51
CA TYR A 491 40.16 8.50 -0.15
C TYR A 491 39.57 9.18 -1.39
N MET A 492 40.43 9.59 -2.34
CA MET A 492 39.99 10.25 -3.58
C MET A 492 39.21 9.29 -4.50
N ALA A 493 39.64 8.04 -4.62
CA ALA A 493 38.91 7.01 -5.37
C ALA A 493 37.52 6.73 -4.77
N GLY A 494 37.41 6.71 -3.43
CA GLY A 494 36.12 6.58 -2.74
C GLY A 494 35.15 7.74 -3.03
N LEU A 495 35.67 8.97 -3.12
CA LEU A 495 34.87 10.15 -3.53
C LEU A 495 34.42 10.08 -4.99
N LEU A 496 35.33 9.72 -5.90
CA LEU A 496 35.00 9.52 -7.33
C LEU A 496 33.92 8.42 -7.49
N MET A 497 34.07 7.30 -6.79
CA MET A 497 33.06 6.23 -6.77
C MET A 497 31.71 6.69 -6.18
N CYS A 498 31.71 7.59 -5.18
CA CYS A 498 30.45 8.15 -4.67
C CYS A 498 29.77 9.08 -5.69
N LYS A 499 30.56 9.84 -6.46
CA LYS A 499 30.05 10.74 -7.51
C LYS A 499 29.43 9.95 -8.67
N TYR A 500 30.18 9.00 -9.23
CA TYR A 500 29.83 8.30 -10.48
C TYR A 500 29.08 6.97 -10.30
N ASN A 501 29.06 6.38 -9.10
CA ASN A 501 28.44 5.07 -8.82
C ASN A 501 27.46 5.19 -7.64
N THR A 502 27.40 4.23 -6.72
CA THR A 502 26.57 4.29 -5.51
C THR A 502 27.40 4.62 -4.25
N PRO A 503 26.80 5.30 -3.25
CA PRO A 503 27.48 5.54 -1.97
C PRO A 503 27.80 4.23 -1.22
N LEU A 504 27.05 3.15 -1.48
CA LEU A 504 27.34 1.81 -0.97
C LEU A 504 28.66 1.27 -1.53
N ASN A 505 28.91 1.44 -2.83
CA ASN A 505 30.18 1.06 -3.45
C ASN A 505 31.34 1.96 -3.01
N ALA A 506 31.10 3.25 -2.80
CA ALA A 506 32.08 4.14 -2.15
C ALA A 506 32.47 3.63 -0.76
N LYS A 507 31.50 3.32 0.12
CA LYS A 507 31.75 2.72 1.45
C LYS A 507 32.51 1.40 1.37
N ARG A 508 32.23 0.53 0.40
CA ARG A 508 33.02 -0.70 0.16
C ARG A 508 34.49 -0.38 -0.15
N VAL A 509 34.76 0.67 -0.94
CA VAL A 509 36.14 1.13 -1.20
C VAL A 509 36.82 1.63 0.08
N PHE A 510 36.19 2.49 0.88
CA PHE A 510 36.79 2.98 2.14
C PHE A 510 37.04 1.84 3.16
N ILE A 511 36.11 0.90 3.30
CA ILE A 511 36.27 -0.24 4.23
C ILE A 511 37.35 -1.21 3.71
N GLY A 512 37.37 -1.49 2.40
CA GLY A 512 38.40 -2.33 1.77
C GLY A 512 39.79 -1.70 1.88
N ALA A 513 39.90 -0.39 1.68
CA ALA A 513 41.13 0.38 1.90
C ALA A 513 41.65 0.22 3.33
N ALA A 514 40.77 0.39 4.34
CA ALA A 514 41.16 0.31 5.74
C ALA A 514 41.65 -1.09 6.14
N HIS A 515 41.04 -2.15 5.60
CA HIS A 515 41.51 -3.53 5.81
C HIS A 515 42.83 -3.80 5.07
N LEU A 516 42.96 -3.37 3.82
CA LEU A 516 44.20 -3.52 3.04
C LEU A 516 45.38 -2.82 3.73
N MET A 517 45.17 -1.59 4.21
CA MET A 517 46.18 -0.80 4.92
C MET A 517 46.52 -1.37 6.29
N LEU A 518 45.55 -1.95 7.01
CA LEU A 518 45.82 -2.69 8.25
C LEU A 518 46.76 -3.87 7.98
N TRP A 519 46.47 -4.70 6.97
CA TRP A 519 47.32 -5.83 6.59
C TRP A 519 48.72 -5.39 6.16
N LEU A 520 48.82 -4.36 5.31
CA LEU A 520 50.11 -3.87 4.83
C LEU A 520 50.93 -3.19 5.95
N LYS A 521 50.29 -2.55 6.93
CA LYS A 521 50.95 -2.05 8.15
C LYS A 521 51.43 -3.17 9.07
N ILE A 522 50.67 -4.26 9.21
CA ILE A 522 51.11 -5.47 9.92
C ILE A 522 52.36 -6.05 9.24
N ILE A 523 52.36 -6.18 7.90
CA ILE A 523 53.51 -6.65 7.12
C ILE A 523 54.72 -5.70 7.27
N SER A 524 54.51 -4.38 7.19
CA SER A 524 55.56 -3.37 7.44
C SER A 524 56.16 -3.51 8.84
N SER A 525 55.34 -3.67 9.87
CA SER A 525 55.78 -3.85 11.25
C SER A 525 56.50 -5.17 11.51
N ILE A 526 56.10 -6.25 10.82
CA ILE A 526 56.80 -7.54 10.87
C ILE A 526 58.15 -7.44 10.16
N SER A 527 58.22 -6.76 9.01
CA SER A 527 59.48 -6.47 8.32
C SER A 527 60.43 -5.66 9.20
N ASP A 528 59.94 -4.63 9.89
CA ASP A 528 60.75 -3.82 10.81
C ASP A 528 61.29 -4.64 11.98
N PHE A 529 60.47 -5.53 12.55
CA PHE A 529 60.87 -6.42 13.65
C PHE A 529 61.91 -7.47 13.20
N ILE A 530 61.77 -8.03 12.00
CA ILE A 530 62.73 -8.97 11.41
C ILE A 530 64.05 -8.26 11.05
N GLN A 531 63.99 -7.04 10.53
CA GLN A 531 65.18 -6.28 10.14
C GLN A 531 65.95 -5.66 11.32
N CYS A 532 65.27 -5.29 12.41
CA CYS A 532 65.93 -4.86 13.65
C CYS A 532 66.46 -6.06 14.47
N GLY A 533 65.69 -7.15 14.56
CA GLY A 533 66.06 -8.33 15.32
C GLY A 533 66.25 -8.10 16.84
N PRO A 534 66.85 -9.06 17.57
CA PRO A 534 67.05 -8.97 19.02
C PRO A 534 68.36 -8.33 19.47
N ARG A 535 69.20 -7.83 18.54
CA ARG A 535 70.55 -7.34 18.87
C ARG A 535 70.56 -5.82 19.09
N GLU A 536 71.06 -5.43 20.27
CA GLU A 536 71.36 -4.05 20.69
C GLU A 536 70.19 -3.06 20.63
N TYR A 537 69.40 -3.08 21.71
CA TYR A 537 68.27 -2.17 22.01
C TYR A 537 68.63 -0.67 22.09
N GLU A 538 69.90 -0.29 21.96
CA GLU A 538 70.36 1.09 22.12
C GLU A 538 70.14 1.96 20.89
N SER A 539 69.90 1.37 19.71
CA SER A 539 69.54 2.16 18.52
C SER A 539 68.08 2.63 18.58
N THR A 540 67.87 3.94 18.77
CA THR A 540 66.54 4.57 18.90
C THR A 540 65.75 4.66 17.57
N SER A 541 66.04 3.77 16.62
CA SER A 541 65.64 3.84 15.21
C SER A 541 64.57 2.84 14.77
N CYS A 542 64.32 1.80 15.56
CA CYS A 542 63.32 0.77 15.26
C CYS A 542 61.89 1.30 15.49
N SER A 543 61.06 1.24 14.45
CA SER A 543 59.76 1.92 14.38
C SER A 543 58.58 1.09 14.89
N GLY A 544 58.79 -0.21 15.14
CA GLY A 544 57.76 -1.20 15.50
C GLY A 544 56.75 -0.75 16.57
N PHE A 545 57.16 0.02 17.59
CA PHE A 545 56.21 0.56 18.58
C PHE A 545 55.26 1.61 17.99
N SER A 546 55.76 2.52 17.13
CA SER A 546 54.92 3.47 16.39
C SER A 546 53.99 2.73 15.43
N SER A 547 54.49 1.70 14.74
CA SER A 547 53.68 0.84 13.85
C SER A 547 52.59 0.10 14.62
N PHE A 548 52.87 -0.43 15.82
CA PHE A 548 51.87 -1.03 16.71
C PHE A 548 50.79 -0.03 17.13
N VAL A 549 51.17 1.20 17.52
CA VAL A 549 50.22 2.27 17.86
C VAL A 549 49.35 2.63 16.66
N ILE A 550 49.92 2.73 15.46
CA ILE A 550 49.17 2.98 14.21
C ILE A 550 48.19 1.82 13.92
N ILE A 551 48.63 0.56 14.06
CA ILE A 551 47.78 -0.63 13.89
C ILE A 551 46.61 -0.61 14.88
N ALA A 552 46.88 -0.33 16.17
CA ALA A 552 45.84 -0.20 17.19
C ALA A 552 44.86 0.93 16.88
N SER A 553 45.34 2.10 16.42
CA SER A 553 44.50 3.21 15.97
C SER A 553 43.63 2.85 14.75
N ILE A 554 44.17 2.14 13.75
CA ILE A 554 43.41 1.67 12.58
C ILE A 554 42.33 0.65 13.01
N VAL A 555 42.66 -0.29 13.88
CA VAL A 555 41.69 -1.25 14.44
C VAL A 555 40.59 -0.54 15.25
N PHE A 556 40.94 0.49 16.01
CA PHE A 556 39.98 1.31 16.76
C PHE A 556 39.06 2.12 15.82
N VAL A 557 39.61 2.76 14.79
CA VAL A 557 38.82 3.43 13.73
C VAL A 557 37.90 2.43 13.03
N LEU A 558 38.38 1.24 12.68
CA LEU A 558 37.57 0.15 12.11
C LEU A 558 36.45 -0.32 13.05
N TYR A 559 36.71 -0.41 14.36
CA TYR A 559 35.66 -0.69 15.34
C TYR A 559 34.56 0.39 15.31
N PHE A 560 34.92 1.67 15.21
CA PHE A 560 33.93 2.75 15.04
C PHE A 560 33.21 2.67 13.68
N VAL A 561 33.91 2.34 12.58
CA VAL A 561 33.32 2.10 11.24
C VAL A 561 32.30 0.96 11.28
N HIS A 562 32.52 -0.09 12.07
CA HIS A 562 31.61 -1.25 12.12
C HIS A 562 30.49 -1.11 13.15
N PHE A 563 30.74 -0.50 14.32
CA PHE A 563 29.81 -0.54 15.46
C PHE A 563 29.29 0.83 15.95
N LYS A 564 29.92 1.96 15.56
CA LYS A 564 29.62 3.31 16.09
C LYS A 564 29.77 4.41 15.02
N GLN A 565 29.21 4.17 13.82
CA GLN A 565 29.43 4.98 12.61
C GLN A 565 29.24 6.50 12.80
N HIS A 566 28.30 6.92 13.65
CA HIS A 566 28.08 8.33 14.01
C HIS A 566 29.36 9.10 14.41
N TYR A 567 30.30 8.46 15.12
CA TYR A 567 31.49 9.14 15.65
C TYR A 567 32.72 9.01 14.74
N ILE A 568 32.64 8.31 13.61
CA ILE A 568 33.80 7.96 12.78
C ILE A 568 34.65 9.18 12.40
N TRP A 569 34.01 10.27 11.97
CA TRP A 569 34.72 11.44 11.46
C TRP A 569 35.42 12.22 12.57
N ILE A 570 34.78 12.35 13.73
CA ILE A 570 35.39 12.98 14.91
C ILE A 570 36.59 12.15 15.40
N VAL A 571 36.45 10.83 15.40
CA VAL A 571 37.57 9.93 15.74
C VAL A 571 38.71 10.05 14.72
N ALA A 572 38.40 10.14 13.42
CA ALA A 572 39.39 10.25 12.36
C ALA A 572 40.16 11.59 12.37
N PHE A 573 39.47 12.73 12.52
CA PHE A 573 40.11 14.05 12.62
C PHE A 573 40.91 14.18 13.91
N LEU A 574 40.42 13.66 15.04
CA LEU A 574 41.14 13.67 16.32
C LEU A 574 42.43 12.86 16.26
N PHE A 575 42.39 11.64 15.72
CA PHE A 575 43.60 10.82 15.54
C PHE A 575 44.57 11.43 14.53
N GLN A 576 44.09 11.95 13.39
CA GLN A 576 44.95 12.61 12.40
C GLN A 576 45.59 13.89 12.98
N GLY A 577 44.83 14.69 13.72
CA GLY A 577 45.31 15.92 14.37
C GLY A 577 46.36 15.63 15.43
N ALA A 578 46.10 14.68 16.32
CA ALA A 578 47.06 14.23 17.33
C ALA A 578 48.33 13.62 16.69
N TYR A 579 48.17 12.85 15.60
CA TYR A 579 49.28 12.29 14.83
C TYR A 579 50.16 13.40 14.22
N CYS A 580 49.57 14.37 13.53
CA CYS A 580 50.31 15.50 12.95
C CYS A 580 51.01 16.36 14.03
N ILE A 581 50.39 16.59 15.19
CA ILE A 581 51.02 17.32 16.30
C ILE A 581 52.21 16.52 16.87
N ARG A 582 52.04 15.22 17.13
CA ARG A 582 53.11 14.32 17.61
C ARG A 582 54.31 14.32 16.66
N ASP A 583 54.08 14.02 15.39
CA ASP A 583 55.13 13.95 14.38
C ASP A 583 55.74 15.32 14.11
N GLY A 584 55.00 16.41 14.30
CA GLY A 584 55.48 17.79 14.29
C GLY A 584 56.47 18.10 15.42
N PHE A 585 56.24 17.62 16.65
CA PHE A 585 57.18 17.79 17.75
C PHE A 585 58.47 16.96 17.61
N ILE A 586 58.39 15.78 16.99
CA ILE A 586 59.55 14.91 16.66
C ILE A 586 60.34 15.46 15.45
N THR A 587 59.76 16.42 14.71
CA THR A 587 60.22 16.86 13.40
C THR A 587 61.22 18.04 13.45
N PRO A 588 62.21 18.08 12.53
CA PRO A 588 63.05 19.25 12.26
C PRO A 588 62.26 20.53 11.95
N GLU A 589 62.82 21.68 12.34
CA GLU A 589 62.10 22.96 12.44
C GLU A 589 61.35 23.38 11.17
N GLU A 590 61.95 23.22 9.98
CA GLU A 590 61.40 23.66 8.69
C GLU A 590 59.97 23.17 8.40
N SER A 591 59.59 21.98 8.88
CA SER A 591 58.21 21.47 8.73
C SER A 591 57.48 21.22 10.05
N LYS A 592 58.10 21.53 11.19
CA LYS A 592 57.50 21.47 12.53
C LYS A 592 56.28 22.37 12.61
N ILE A 593 56.43 23.61 12.16
CA ILE A 593 55.36 24.62 12.09
C ILE A 593 54.22 24.08 11.22
N MET A 594 54.52 23.56 10.03
CA MET A 594 53.51 23.04 9.10
C MET A 594 52.69 21.89 9.72
N PHE A 595 53.31 20.88 10.31
CA PHE A 595 52.59 19.75 10.90
C PHE A 595 51.78 20.13 12.15
N VAL A 596 52.30 21.02 12.99
CA VAL A 596 51.56 21.55 14.15
C VAL A 596 50.34 22.36 13.69
N VAL A 597 50.48 23.25 12.69
CA VAL A 597 49.36 24.02 12.11
C VAL A 597 48.30 23.10 11.50
N LEU A 598 48.70 22.11 10.70
CA LEU A 598 47.76 21.16 10.10
C LEU A 598 47.02 20.32 11.15
N GLY A 599 47.72 19.90 12.22
CA GLY A 599 47.09 19.19 13.33
C GLY A 599 46.11 20.06 14.14
N ILE A 600 46.44 21.34 14.36
CA ILE A 600 45.52 22.32 14.95
C ILE A 600 44.28 22.51 14.06
N ILE A 601 44.44 22.59 12.74
CA ILE A 601 43.31 22.69 11.80
C ILE A 601 42.37 21.48 11.92
N CYS A 602 42.89 20.25 12.04
CA CYS A 602 42.05 19.06 12.29
C CYS A 602 41.25 19.18 13.59
N LEU A 603 41.88 19.62 14.68
CA LEU A 603 41.19 19.81 15.97
C LEU A 603 40.15 20.95 15.92
N LEU A 604 40.40 22.02 15.17
CA LEU A 604 39.43 23.10 14.94
C LEU A 604 38.23 22.62 14.12
N ILE A 605 38.44 21.74 13.13
CA ILE A 605 37.37 21.09 12.37
C ILE A 605 36.49 20.23 13.30
N ASP A 606 37.08 19.45 14.21
CA ASP A 606 36.33 18.69 15.21
C ASP A 606 35.50 19.56 16.14
N VAL A 607 36.11 20.63 16.69
CA VAL A 607 35.39 21.61 17.51
C VAL A 607 34.25 22.26 16.72
N MET A 608 34.47 22.61 15.45
CA MET A 608 33.41 23.12 14.57
C MET A 608 32.27 22.13 14.36
N ILE A 609 32.56 20.85 14.07
CA ILE A 609 31.53 19.79 13.92
C ILE A 609 30.74 19.62 15.22
N VAL A 610 31.43 19.59 16.36
CA VAL A 610 30.80 19.43 17.68
C VAL A 610 29.92 20.62 18.05
N VAL A 611 30.40 21.85 17.80
CA VAL A 611 29.69 23.11 18.09
C VAL A 611 28.52 23.34 17.13
N LYS A 612 28.71 23.20 15.81
CA LYS A 612 27.63 23.34 14.82
C LYS A 612 26.50 22.35 15.07
N TYR A 613 26.81 21.08 15.32
CA TYR A 613 25.80 20.11 15.73
C TYR A 613 25.07 20.54 17.00
N ARG A 614 25.78 20.99 18.05
CA ARG A 614 25.15 21.43 19.31
C ARG A 614 24.21 22.62 19.10
N ILE A 615 24.60 23.58 18.26
CA ILE A 615 23.78 24.75 17.91
C ILE A 615 22.53 24.32 17.13
N CYS A 616 22.69 23.59 16.02
CA CYS A 616 21.57 23.16 15.19
C CYS A 616 20.62 22.21 15.95
N TYR A 617 21.16 21.29 16.76
CA TYR A 617 20.37 20.43 17.65
C TYR A 617 19.56 21.26 18.66
N TYR A 618 20.18 22.26 19.30
CA TYR A 618 19.49 23.14 20.24
C TYR A 618 18.40 23.99 19.56
N GLN A 619 18.67 24.53 18.37
CA GLN A 619 17.69 25.25 17.56
C GLN A 619 16.52 24.33 17.18
N THR A 620 16.78 23.18 16.56
CA THR A 620 15.71 22.24 16.14
C THR A 620 14.92 21.69 17.34
N PHE A 621 15.55 21.49 18.50
CA PHE A 621 14.86 21.12 19.73
C PHE A 621 14.01 22.28 20.29
N LYS A 622 14.50 23.53 20.26
CA LYS A 622 13.74 24.72 20.66
C LYS A 622 12.52 24.92 19.76
N ASP A 623 12.71 24.86 18.45
CA ASP A 623 11.66 25.09 17.45
C ASP A 623 10.58 24.01 17.55
N LEU A 624 10.97 22.74 17.76
CA LEU A 624 10.00 21.69 18.11
C LEU A 624 9.34 21.96 19.46
N SER A 625 10.07 22.36 20.49
CA SER A 625 9.50 22.60 21.83
C SER A 625 8.43 23.69 21.82
N VAL A 626 8.58 24.70 20.95
CA VAL A 626 7.54 25.72 20.69
C VAL A 626 6.37 25.09 19.93
N ALA A 627 6.63 24.37 18.83
CA ALA A 627 5.58 23.71 18.05
C ALA A 627 4.76 22.68 18.88
N MET A 628 5.41 21.99 19.82
CA MET A 628 4.80 20.98 20.71
C MET A 628 4.16 21.57 21.97
N GLU A 629 4.26 22.89 22.22
CA GLU A 629 3.72 23.49 23.45
C GLU A 629 2.20 23.24 23.58
N GLY A 630 1.46 23.34 22.47
CA GLY A 630 0.03 22.99 22.43
C GLY A 630 -0.24 21.49 22.64
N PHE A 631 0.66 20.62 22.20
CA PHE A 631 0.56 19.17 22.42
C PHE A 631 0.80 18.82 23.89
N GLU A 632 1.84 19.38 24.51
CA GLU A 632 2.16 19.15 25.92
C GLU A 632 1.10 19.78 26.86
N LYS A 633 0.60 20.99 26.57
CA LYS A 633 -0.54 21.58 27.32
C LYS A 633 -1.78 20.68 27.28
N THR A 634 -2.10 20.13 26.11
CA THR A 634 -3.22 19.18 25.94
C THR A 634 -2.96 17.90 26.73
N TRP A 635 -1.74 17.36 26.69
CA TRP A 635 -1.37 16.16 27.43
C TRP A 635 -1.38 16.36 28.95
N SER A 636 -0.85 17.48 29.47
CA SER A 636 -0.88 17.80 30.91
C SER A 636 -2.31 17.86 31.45
N ARG A 637 -3.27 18.41 30.69
CA ARG A 637 -4.70 18.37 31.01
C ARG A 637 -5.23 16.94 31.12
N ILE A 638 -4.87 16.08 30.17
CA ILE A 638 -5.31 14.67 30.15
C ILE A 638 -4.72 13.88 31.33
N VAL A 639 -3.43 14.08 31.64
CA VAL A 639 -2.78 13.43 32.80
C VAL A 639 -3.44 13.85 34.12
N ALA A 640 -3.70 15.14 34.31
CA ALA A 640 -4.32 15.66 35.52
C ALA A 640 -5.72 15.08 35.82
N THR A 641 -6.43 14.59 34.78
CA THR A 641 -7.75 13.96 34.93
C THR A 641 -7.71 12.43 34.95
N CYS A 642 -6.76 11.81 34.25
CA CYS A 642 -6.79 10.36 33.95
C CYS A 642 -5.52 9.58 34.36
N THR A 643 -4.71 10.08 35.32
CA THR A 643 -3.42 9.46 35.72
C THR A 643 -3.54 7.95 35.98
N ASP A 644 -4.48 7.51 36.83
CA ASP A 644 -4.70 6.10 37.17
C ASP A 644 -4.93 5.24 35.92
N LYS A 645 -5.62 5.78 34.91
CA LYS A 645 -5.93 5.07 33.65
C LYS A 645 -4.73 5.00 32.71
N ILE A 646 -3.84 6.00 32.76
CA ILE A 646 -2.55 5.97 32.06
C ILE A 646 -1.63 4.92 32.68
N ASP A 647 -1.62 4.78 34.01
CA ASP A 647 -0.86 3.71 34.67
C ASP A 647 -1.51 2.32 34.48
N ASP A 648 -2.84 2.18 34.47
CA ASP A 648 -3.56 0.94 34.06
C ASP A 648 -3.11 0.49 32.65
N ILE A 649 -3.14 1.40 31.67
CA ILE A 649 -2.68 1.14 30.29
C ILE A 649 -1.21 0.73 30.30
N SER A 650 -0.37 1.45 31.05
CA SER A 650 1.07 1.20 31.12
C SER A 650 1.39 -0.16 31.73
N ASN A 651 0.67 -0.58 32.77
CA ASN A 651 0.79 -1.91 33.38
C ASN A 651 0.37 -3.01 32.39
N ASN A 652 -0.79 -2.88 31.73
CA ASN A 652 -1.26 -3.86 30.73
C ASN A 652 -0.27 -4.00 29.54
N VAL A 653 0.24 -2.89 29.03
CA VAL A 653 1.24 -2.89 27.94
C VAL A 653 2.62 -3.36 28.43
N GLN A 654 2.98 -3.13 29.70
CA GLN A 654 4.21 -3.64 30.29
C GLN A 654 4.22 -5.17 30.33
N THR A 655 3.11 -5.83 30.67
CA THR A 655 2.98 -7.30 30.62
C THR A 655 3.27 -7.84 29.21
N ILE A 656 2.64 -7.27 28.18
CA ILE A 656 2.90 -7.60 26.76
C ILE A 656 4.38 -7.35 26.40
N SER A 657 4.98 -6.26 26.88
CA SER A 657 6.40 -5.95 26.67
C SER A 657 7.36 -6.92 27.37
N GLN A 658 7.01 -7.41 28.55
CA GLN A 658 7.78 -8.41 29.30
C GLN A 658 7.75 -9.77 28.61
N GLU A 659 6.57 -10.23 28.17
CA GLU A 659 6.41 -11.44 27.35
C GLU A 659 7.29 -11.37 26.07
N LEU A 660 7.24 -10.25 25.33
CA LEU A 660 8.11 -10.01 24.17
C LEU A 660 9.61 -10.09 24.54
N LYS A 661 10.03 -9.45 25.63
CA LYS A 661 11.44 -9.44 26.09
C LYS A 661 11.94 -10.83 26.48
N ILE A 662 11.12 -11.64 27.16
CA ILE A 662 11.46 -13.03 27.53
C ILE A 662 11.70 -13.87 26.27
N TRP A 663 10.84 -13.74 25.26
CA TRP A 663 11.01 -14.43 23.97
C TRP A 663 12.24 -13.96 23.19
N THR A 664 12.52 -12.65 23.14
CA THR A 664 13.73 -12.13 22.47
C THR A 664 15.01 -12.66 23.13
N ARG A 665 15.06 -12.74 24.47
CA ARG A 665 16.19 -13.34 25.20
C ARG A 665 16.38 -14.82 24.86
N ARG A 666 15.31 -15.62 24.84
CA ARG A 666 15.36 -17.05 24.45
C ARG A 666 15.89 -17.24 23.03
N GLN A 667 15.57 -16.33 22.09
CA GLN A 667 16.02 -16.41 20.70
C GLN A 667 17.49 -15.98 20.49
N GLY A 668 18.08 -15.21 21.42
CA GLY A 668 19.47 -14.75 21.35
C GLY A 668 20.53 -15.75 21.82
N CYS A 669 20.14 -16.92 22.32
CA CYS A 669 21.08 -17.95 22.80
C CYS A 669 21.85 -18.62 21.63
N LEU A 670 23.15 -18.91 21.84
CA LEU A 670 24.06 -19.51 20.83
C LEU A 670 23.48 -20.77 20.15
N LEU A 671 22.78 -21.63 20.90
CA LEU A 671 22.12 -22.84 20.35
C LEU A 671 21.07 -22.53 19.27
N ALA A 672 20.48 -21.33 19.26
CA ALA A 672 19.51 -20.92 18.24
C ALA A 672 20.19 -20.49 16.94
N MET A 673 21.37 -19.87 17.00
CA MET A 673 22.17 -19.51 15.82
C MET A 673 22.69 -20.76 15.11
N MET A 674 23.24 -21.73 15.86
CA MET A 674 23.76 -22.98 15.29
C MET A 674 22.73 -23.80 14.51
N LYS A 675 21.43 -23.64 14.80
CA LYS A 675 20.34 -24.35 14.09
C LYS A 675 19.87 -23.67 12.80
N GLY A 676 20.66 -22.74 12.24
CA GLY A 676 20.40 -22.10 10.94
C GLY A 676 19.12 -21.27 10.87
N ARG A 677 18.50 -20.97 12.01
CA ARG A 677 17.21 -20.27 12.06
C ARG A 677 17.42 -18.77 11.85
N THR A 678 16.90 -18.23 10.75
CA THR A 678 16.89 -16.78 10.49
C THR A 678 16.24 -16.04 11.65
N SER A 679 17.01 -15.22 12.36
CA SER A 679 16.51 -14.40 13.48
C SER A 679 15.38 -13.48 13.02
N ARG A 680 14.29 -13.45 13.81
CA ARG A 680 13.13 -12.55 13.60
C ARG A 680 13.48 -11.09 13.89
N TYR A 681 14.56 -10.85 14.63
CA TYR A 681 15.15 -9.53 14.84
C TYR A 681 16.43 -9.37 14.00
N SER A 682 16.62 -8.19 13.42
CA SER A 682 17.84 -7.82 12.73
C SER A 682 19.01 -7.75 13.72
N SER A 683 20.10 -8.44 13.40
CA SER A 683 21.35 -8.43 14.17
C SER A 683 22.09 -7.09 14.08
N SER A 684 21.84 -6.25 13.07
CA SER A 684 22.49 -4.95 12.92
C SER A 684 21.79 -3.82 13.69
N CYS A 685 20.44 -3.84 13.76
CA CYS A 685 19.65 -2.71 14.29
C CYS A 685 18.60 -3.08 15.35
N GLY A 686 18.51 -4.36 15.73
CA GLY A 686 17.58 -4.87 16.76
C GLY A 686 16.09 -4.76 16.41
N LYS A 687 15.74 -4.38 15.17
CA LYS A 687 14.35 -4.23 14.72
C LYS A 687 13.76 -5.57 14.29
N ILE A 688 12.45 -5.75 14.46
CA ILE A 688 11.76 -6.92 13.92
C ILE A 688 11.78 -6.90 12.38
N ARG A 689 11.88 -8.09 11.79
CA ARG A 689 11.85 -8.33 10.35
C ARG A 689 10.53 -8.98 9.92
N GLN A 690 9.96 -8.47 8.85
CA GLN A 690 9.09 -9.18 7.90
C GLN A 690 9.77 -10.47 7.43
N GLN A 691 9.00 -11.46 6.94
CA GLN A 691 9.62 -12.66 6.38
C GLN A 691 10.37 -12.40 5.06
N ASN A 692 9.84 -11.52 4.19
CA ASN A 692 10.48 -11.22 2.90
C ASN A 692 11.49 -10.07 3.04
N LYS A 693 12.50 -10.08 2.17
CA LYS A 693 13.60 -9.10 2.13
C LYS A 693 13.52 -8.14 0.94
N SER A 694 13.01 -8.59 -0.22
CA SER A 694 12.80 -7.73 -1.38
C SER A 694 11.72 -6.71 -1.05
N ILE A 695 11.97 -5.44 -1.33
CA ILE A 695 11.02 -4.37 -1.01
C ILE A 695 9.78 -4.41 -1.92
N GLU A 696 9.93 -4.88 -3.18
CA GLU A 696 8.84 -5.14 -4.13
C GLU A 696 7.76 -6.05 -3.54
N THR A 697 8.11 -7.28 -3.12
CA THR A 697 7.09 -8.21 -2.62
C THR A 697 6.51 -7.79 -1.28
N LEU A 698 7.23 -6.99 -0.49
CA LEU A 698 6.63 -6.33 0.68
C LEU A 698 5.58 -5.31 0.27
N PHE A 699 5.77 -4.60 -0.85
CA PHE A 699 4.78 -3.69 -1.41
C PHE A 699 3.61 -4.39 -2.10
N GLU A 700 3.83 -5.49 -2.83
CA GLU A 700 2.78 -6.35 -3.40
C GLU A 700 1.85 -6.85 -2.27
N HIS A 701 2.44 -7.43 -1.22
CA HIS A 701 1.69 -7.89 -0.04
C HIS A 701 0.98 -6.73 0.70
N ALA A 702 1.59 -5.55 0.75
CA ALA A 702 0.98 -4.38 1.39
C ALA A 702 -0.25 -3.89 0.60
N GLN A 703 -0.16 -3.80 -0.73
CA GLN A 703 -1.27 -3.38 -1.59
C GLN A 703 -2.46 -4.34 -1.47
N GLU A 704 -2.22 -5.65 -1.49
CA GLU A 704 -3.27 -6.68 -1.36
C GLU A 704 -4.02 -6.58 -0.02
N VAL A 705 -3.32 -6.47 1.10
CA VAL A 705 -3.96 -6.54 2.42
C VAL A 705 -4.42 -5.18 2.96
N SER A 706 -4.00 -4.05 2.38
CA SER A 706 -4.16 -2.73 3.03
C SER A 706 -5.61 -2.28 3.22
N ALA A 707 -6.51 -2.49 2.26
CA ALA A 707 -7.91 -2.13 2.45
C ALA A 707 -8.61 -3.12 3.40
N ALA A 708 -8.48 -4.42 3.10
CA ALA A 708 -9.10 -5.50 3.87
C ALA A 708 -8.70 -5.48 5.35
N PHE A 709 -7.41 -5.27 5.67
CA PHE A 709 -6.92 -5.17 7.05
C PHE A 709 -7.60 -4.05 7.83
N GLN A 710 -7.84 -2.90 7.19
CA GLN A 710 -8.36 -1.72 7.86
C GLN A 710 -9.87 -1.80 8.07
N MET A 711 -10.61 -2.32 7.07
CA MET A 711 -12.00 -2.72 7.23
C MET A 711 -12.17 -3.78 8.33
N TRP A 712 -11.32 -4.80 8.34
CA TRP A 712 -11.33 -5.84 9.36
C TRP A 712 -11.02 -5.31 10.75
N VAL A 713 -10.05 -4.38 10.91
CA VAL A 713 -9.87 -3.65 12.17
C VAL A 713 -11.16 -2.89 12.55
N GLY A 714 -11.81 -2.20 11.60
CA GLY A 714 -13.12 -1.58 11.82
C GLY A 714 -14.21 -2.50 12.34
N GLN A 715 -14.22 -3.79 11.95
CA GLN A 715 -15.24 -4.77 12.34
C GLN A 715 -15.12 -5.26 13.79
N TRP A 716 -13.91 -5.40 14.33
CA TRP A 716 -13.70 -5.88 15.72
C TRP A 716 -13.37 -4.77 16.72
N ASN A 717 -13.02 -3.58 16.24
CA ASN A 717 -12.55 -2.49 17.08
C ASN A 717 -13.62 -2.07 18.11
N PRO A 718 -13.39 -2.26 19.43
CA PRO A 718 -14.47 -2.13 20.42
C PRO A 718 -14.86 -0.68 20.75
N VAL A 719 -13.99 0.29 20.47
CA VAL A 719 -14.17 1.72 20.77
C VAL A 719 -13.36 2.61 19.82
N GLY A 720 -13.91 3.78 19.48
CA GLY A 720 -13.29 4.76 18.58
C GLY A 720 -13.47 4.49 17.08
N GLU A 721 -13.05 5.45 16.26
CA GLU A 721 -13.15 5.41 14.79
C GLU A 721 -11.85 4.86 14.17
N VAL A 722 -11.95 3.95 13.19
CA VAL A 722 -10.77 3.42 12.48
C VAL A 722 -10.46 4.26 11.24
N VAL A 723 -9.63 5.28 11.42
CA VAL A 723 -9.18 6.16 10.33
C VAL A 723 -8.20 5.41 9.41
N HIS A 724 -8.63 5.22 8.16
CA HIS A 724 -7.86 4.51 7.14
C HIS A 724 -6.58 5.27 6.73
N GLY A 725 -5.43 4.65 6.96
CA GLY A 725 -4.12 5.14 6.53
C GLY A 725 -3.77 4.71 5.11
N LYS A 726 -3.16 5.64 4.35
CA LYS A 726 -2.51 5.32 3.07
C LYS A 726 -1.34 4.36 3.29
N VAL A 727 -1.15 3.42 2.36
CA VAL A 727 0.10 2.65 2.21
C VAL A 727 1.26 3.63 2.09
N LYS A 728 2.38 3.35 2.75
CA LYS A 728 3.55 4.25 2.71
C LYS A 728 4.12 4.32 1.29
N SER A 729 4.12 5.50 0.67
CA SER A 729 4.77 5.81 -0.60
C SER A 729 6.19 5.24 -0.71
N CYS A 730 6.56 4.67 -1.87
CA CYS A 730 7.83 3.97 -2.12
C CYS A 730 9.06 4.75 -1.67
N GLU A 731 9.17 6.03 -2.07
CA GLU A 731 10.27 6.92 -1.67
C GLU A 731 10.46 6.99 -0.15
N ARG A 732 9.39 7.23 0.61
CA ARG A 732 9.44 7.31 2.08
C ARG A 732 9.75 5.97 2.74
N ALA A 733 9.44 4.85 2.09
CA ALA A 733 9.87 3.52 2.54
C ALA A 733 11.37 3.32 2.32
N ILE A 734 11.88 3.69 1.14
CA ILE A 734 13.32 3.65 0.80
C ILE A 734 14.12 4.56 1.74
N GLN A 735 13.72 5.84 1.89
CA GLN A 735 14.36 6.80 2.79
C GLN A 735 14.43 6.26 4.23
N LYS A 736 13.33 5.67 4.75
CA LYS A 736 13.30 5.05 6.08
C LYS A 736 14.24 3.83 6.17
N THR A 737 14.30 3.02 5.13
CA THR A 737 15.12 1.79 5.09
C THR A 737 16.61 2.08 5.05
N VAL A 738 17.04 3.05 4.23
CA VAL A 738 18.44 3.50 4.18
C VAL A 738 18.87 4.05 5.55
N ARG A 739 18.14 5.05 6.07
CA ARG A 739 18.56 5.82 7.26
C ARG A 739 18.41 5.08 8.60
N SER A 740 17.42 4.17 8.72
CA SER A 740 17.04 3.56 10.01
C SER A 740 17.24 2.05 10.07
N TYR A 741 17.38 1.37 8.92
CA TYR A 741 17.47 -0.09 8.83
C TYR A 741 18.71 -0.58 8.07
N HIS A 742 19.64 0.31 7.70
CA HIS A 742 20.86 -0.01 6.94
C HIS A 742 20.58 -0.81 5.65
N ARG A 743 19.60 -0.37 4.86
CA ARG A 743 19.13 -1.00 3.60
C ARG A 743 18.38 -2.33 3.77
N ASP A 744 18.15 -2.82 4.98
CA ASP A 744 17.32 -4.01 5.23
C ASP A 744 15.82 -3.71 5.19
N ALA A 745 15.23 -3.82 3.99
CA ALA A 745 13.80 -3.56 3.77
C ALA A 745 12.87 -4.48 4.57
N SER A 746 13.33 -5.65 5.03
CA SER A 746 12.53 -6.52 5.91
C SER A 746 12.17 -5.84 7.23
N CYS A 747 12.89 -4.81 7.67
CA CYS A 747 12.55 -4.06 8.90
C CYS A 747 11.36 -3.08 8.74
N LEU A 748 10.74 -2.97 7.57
CA LEU A 748 9.56 -2.13 7.32
C LEU A 748 8.27 -2.73 7.91
N THR A 749 7.88 -2.27 9.11
CA THR A 749 6.68 -2.73 9.84
C THR A 749 5.41 -1.91 9.60
N ASP A 750 5.52 -0.80 8.86
CA ASP A 750 4.50 0.26 8.77
C ASP A 750 4.22 0.65 7.31
N LEU A 751 4.30 -0.32 6.39
CA LEU A 751 3.84 -0.17 5.01
C LEU A 751 2.31 -0.12 4.99
N VAL A 752 1.66 -1.10 5.61
CA VAL A 752 0.23 -1.09 5.96
C VAL A 752 0.04 -0.57 7.37
N ARG A 753 -0.91 0.36 7.56
CA ARG A 753 -1.20 0.99 8.85
C ARG A 753 -2.58 1.64 8.89
N CYS A 754 -3.24 1.59 10.04
CA CYS A 754 -4.44 2.38 10.37
C CYS A 754 -4.21 3.20 11.64
N THR A 755 -5.11 4.15 11.93
CA THR A 755 -5.17 4.85 13.21
C THR A 755 -6.55 4.70 13.82
N VAL A 756 -6.64 4.07 15.00
CA VAL A 756 -7.86 4.09 15.82
C VAL A 756 -7.86 5.41 16.59
N VAL A 757 -8.93 6.18 16.45
CA VAL A 757 -9.13 7.48 17.09
C VAL A 757 -10.19 7.32 18.16
N VAL A 758 -9.77 7.44 19.41
CA VAL A 758 -10.60 7.27 20.61
C VAL A 758 -10.81 8.61 21.30
N LYS A 759 -11.93 8.80 21.99
CA LYS A 759 -12.28 10.07 22.65
C LYS A 759 -11.61 10.23 24.00
N THR A 760 -11.46 9.14 24.76
CA THR A 760 -10.97 9.18 26.14
C THR A 760 -9.86 8.17 26.44
N VAL A 761 -9.22 8.29 27.61
CA VAL A 761 -8.16 7.37 28.05
C VAL A 761 -8.75 6.00 28.41
N GLU A 762 -9.98 5.98 28.91
CA GLU A 762 -10.74 4.78 29.25
C GLU A 762 -11.01 3.95 27.98
N GLU A 763 -11.31 4.60 26.85
CA GLU A 763 -11.38 3.93 25.55
C GLU A 763 -10.03 3.33 25.13
N VAL A 764 -8.88 3.99 25.36
CA VAL A 764 -7.56 3.37 25.12
C VAL A 764 -7.39 2.09 25.96
N LEU A 765 -7.85 2.09 27.21
CA LEU A 765 -7.77 0.92 28.10
C LEU A 765 -8.72 -0.22 27.67
N VAL A 766 -9.95 0.10 27.25
CA VAL A 766 -10.90 -0.88 26.66
C VAL A 766 -10.31 -1.47 25.38
N TRP A 767 -9.70 -0.64 24.52
CA TRP A 767 -9.05 -1.08 23.30
C TRP A 767 -7.88 -2.04 23.57
N VAL A 768 -7.03 -1.74 24.56
CA VAL A 768 -5.92 -2.64 24.97
C VAL A 768 -6.45 -3.99 25.47
N LYS A 769 -7.58 -4.01 26.18
CA LYS A 769 -8.23 -5.26 26.63
C LYS A 769 -8.80 -6.07 25.46
N GLY A 770 -9.51 -5.44 24.52
CA GLY A 770 -10.02 -6.10 23.30
C GLY A 770 -8.92 -6.59 22.36
N LEU A 771 -7.82 -5.83 22.22
CA LEU A 771 -6.62 -6.33 21.55
C LEU A 771 -6.08 -7.58 22.25
N ARG A 772 -6.07 -7.63 23.59
CA ARG A 772 -5.52 -8.77 24.36
C ARG A 772 -6.38 -10.02 24.26
N SER A 773 -7.71 -9.93 24.19
CA SER A 773 -8.57 -11.12 23.99
C SER A 773 -8.34 -11.75 22.62
N MET A 774 -8.33 -10.96 21.54
CA MET A 774 -8.16 -11.49 20.19
C MET A 774 -6.71 -11.86 19.79
N SER A 775 -5.72 -11.62 20.66
CA SER A 775 -4.30 -11.75 20.30
C SER A 775 -3.51 -12.71 21.17
N VAL A 776 -2.42 -13.21 20.58
CA VAL A 776 -1.35 -13.90 21.30
C VAL A 776 -0.05 -13.12 21.17
N VAL A 777 0.79 -13.14 22.20
CA VAL A 777 2.09 -12.48 22.16
C VAL A 777 3.18 -13.47 21.79
N ALA A 778 3.88 -13.23 20.68
CA ALA A 778 5.03 -14.01 20.19
C ALA A 778 4.87 -15.53 19.99
N LYS A 779 3.66 -16.11 20.15
CA LYS A 779 3.37 -17.55 20.14
C LYS A 779 4.03 -18.30 18.97
N GLY A 780 4.60 -19.47 19.27
CA GLY A 780 5.23 -20.39 18.30
C GLY A 780 6.72 -20.13 18.03
N LEU A 781 7.59 -20.20 19.04
CA LEU A 781 9.05 -20.05 18.87
C LEU A 781 9.89 -21.22 19.44
N SER A 782 9.41 -21.94 20.47
CA SER A 782 10.01 -23.20 20.95
C SER A 782 9.02 -24.00 21.82
N GLY A 783 9.03 -25.33 21.74
CA GLY A 783 8.26 -26.23 22.62
C GLY A 783 7.20 -27.07 21.90
N SER A 784 6.73 -28.12 22.57
CA SER A 784 5.55 -28.89 22.15
C SER A 784 4.30 -28.04 22.30
N ILE A 785 3.31 -28.24 21.43
CA ILE A 785 2.14 -27.35 21.29
C ILE A 785 0.96 -27.79 22.19
N ASN A 786 1.01 -29.00 22.77
CA ASN A 786 -0.17 -29.69 23.28
C ASN A 786 -0.62 -29.34 24.71
N GLU A 787 0.21 -28.64 25.50
CA GLU A 787 -0.08 -28.41 26.93
C GLU A 787 -0.71 -27.04 27.19
N GLU A 788 -0.05 -25.92 26.86
CA GLU A 788 -0.62 -24.57 27.02
C GLU A 788 -1.94 -24.36 26.26
N ILE A 789 -2.17 -25.08 25.15
CA ILE A 789 -3.41 -24.98 24.37
C ILE A 789 -4.59 -25.69 25.06
N LYS A 790 -4.36 -26.65 25.97
CA LYS A 790 -5.43 -27.27 26.76
C LYS A 790 -5.94 -26.38 27.91
N MET A 791 -5.13 -25.41 28.37
CA MET A 791 -5.53 -24.50 29.46
C MET A 791 -6.21 -23.20 29.00
N LEU A 792 -6.04 -22.81 27.72
CA LEU A 792 -6.81 -21.70 27.13
C LEU A 792 -8.13 -22.24 26.56
N SER A 793 -9.12 -22.35 27.44
CA SER A 793 -10.42 -22.97 27.19
C SER A 793 -11.27 -22.25 26.13
N ILE A 794 -12.04 -23.09 25.42
CA ILE A 794 -13.42 -22.91 24.94
C ILE A 794 -13.88 -21.46 24.69
N GLY A 795 -14.17 -21.15 23.42
CA GLY A 795 -14.77 -19.87 23.01
C GLY A 795 -14.06 -19.28 21.80
N GLU A 796 -13.45 -18.12 21.98
CA GLU A 796 -13.19 -17.13 20.92
C GLU A 796 -12.19 -17.57 19.83
N GLU A 797 -12.40 -17.04 18.63
CA GLU A 797 -11.43 -17.09 17.54
C GLU A 797 -10.42 -15.96 17.69
N THR A 798 -9.18 -16.30 18.03
CA THR A 798 -8.09 -15.32 18.06
C THR A 798 -7.52 -15.12 16.65
N TYR A 799 -7.03 -13.92 16.32
CA TYR A 799 -6.55 -13.58 14.98
C TYR A 799 -5.19 -12.89 14.95
N LEU A 800 -4.72 -12.30 16.06
CA LEU A 800 -3.54 -11.43 16.06
C LEU A 800 -2.32 -12.04 16.74
N ASN A 801 -1.12 -11.71 16.23
CA ASN A 801 0.16 -11.98 16.90
C ASN A 801 0.87 -10.65 17.16
N ILE A 802 0.92 -10.20 18.41
CA ILE A 802 1.62 -8.96 18.78
C ILE A 802 3.13 -9.22 18.72
N THR A 803 3.86 -8.27 18.10
CA THR A 803 5.30 -8.42 17.85
C THR A 803 6.16 -7.24 18.25
N SER A 804 5.57 -6.05 18.27
CA SER A 804 6.11 -4.87 18.92
C SER A 804 4.93 -4.11 19.51
N ILE A 805 5.09 -3.62 20.73
CA ILE A 805 4.18 -2.64 21.31
C ILE A 805 5.02 -1.51 21.88
N LYS A 806 4.57 -0.27 21.66
CA LYS A 806 5.23 0.96 22.07
C LYS A 806 4.18 1.83 22.74
N ASN A 807 4.17 1.87 24.07
CA ASN A 807 3.41 2.87 24.80
C ASN A 807 4.21 4.18 24.82
N ARG A 808 3.61 5.29 24.38
CA ARG A 808 4.15 6.64 24.67
C ARG A 808 3.25 7.45 25.59
N TYR A 809 2.13 6.90 26.05
CA TYR A 809 1.35 7.49 27.16
C TYR A 809 2.04 7.28 28.51
N ASP A 810 2.84 6.22 28.65
CA ASP A 810 3.73 5.96 29.79
C ASP A 810 4.67 7.15 30.04
N TRP A 811 4.58 7.74 31.23
CA TRP A 811 5.40 8.86 31.69
C TRP A 811 6.89 8.51 31.82
N ARG A 812 7.23 7.23 31.91
CA ARG A 812 8.62 6.70 31.92
C ARG A 812 9.22 6.64 30.52
N CYS A 813 8.42 6.84 29.47
CA CYS A 813 8.90 6.86 28.10
C CYS A 813 9.81 8.08 27.86
N ASN A 814 10.88 7.96 27.08
CA ASN A 814 11.77 9.10 26.80
C ASN A 814 11.11 10.05 25.79
N LEU A 815 10.32 10.99 26.32
CA LEU A 815 9.55 11.98 25.56
C LEU A 815 10.44 12.90 24.71
N LYS A 816 11.66 13.22 25.17
CA LYS A 816 12.64 14.00 24.40
C LYS A 816 13.09 13.27 23.13
N ALA A 817 13.24 11.95 23.20
CA ALA A 817 13.53 11.10 22.03
C ALA A 817 12.31 10.87 21.12
N CYS A 818 11.09 11.10 21.63
CA CYS A 818 9.85 11.03 20.86
C CYS A 818 9.33 12.40 20.39
N GLY A 819 10.03 13.51 20.70
CA GLY A 819 9.61 14.86 20.35
C GLY A 819 8.22 15.23 20.88
N GLY A 820 7.89 14.81 22.11
CA GLY A 820 6.57 15.03 22.72
C GLY A 820 5.44 14.11 22.23
N TYR A 821 5.66 13.26 21.22
CA TYR A 821 4.57 12.42 20.69
C TYR A 821 4.05 11.40 21.69
N ARG A 822 2.74 11.45 21.95
CA ARG A 822 1.98 10.45 22.70
C ARG A 822 1.07 9.68 21.74
N ASP A 823 1.31 8.38 21.63
CA ASP A 823 0.44 7.40 20.96
C ASP A 823 0.75 5.99 21.51
N LEU A 824 -0.21 5.07 21.36
CA LEU A 824 0.05 3.64 21.52
C LEU A 824 0.23 3.04 20.13
N CYS A 825 1.36 2.38 19.89
CA CYS A 825 1.72 1.85 18.58
C CYS A 825 1.99 0.34 18.67
N VAL A 826 1.18 -0.46 17.98
CA VAL A 826 1.21 -1.92 17.97
C VAL A 826 1.58 -2.42 16.58
N CYS A 827 2.66 -3.17 16.45
CA CYS A 827 2.96 -3.93 15.24
C CYS A 827 2.43 -5.36 15.42
N VAL A 828 1.42 -5.72 14.64
CA VAL A 828 0.88 -7.08 14.57
C VAL A 828 1.48 -7.78 13.34
N GLU A 829 2.12 -8.94 13.54
CA GLU A 829 2.63 -9.73 12.41
C GLU A 829 1.58 -10.75 12.00
N VAL A 830 1.09 -10.57 10.78
CA VAL A 830 0.51 -11.64 10.00
C VAL A 830 1.69 -12.58 9.62
N ARG A 831 1.99 -13.56 10.50
CA ARG A 831 3.22 -14.36 10.67
C ARG A 831 3.21 -15.80 10.12
N PRO A 832 4.25 -16.23 9.37
CA PRO A 832 4.56 -18.38 9.39
C PRO A 832 5.72 -18.64 10.41
N ARG A 833 6.25 -19.81 10.74
CA ARG A 833 6.43 -21.12 10.08
C ARG A 833 6.38 -22.22 11.17
N LYS A 834 5.85 -23.42 10.93
CA LYS A 834 5.06 -23.90 9.78
C LYS A 834 3.65 -23.30 9.88
N ARG A 835 3.37 -22.30 9.05
CA ARG A 835 2.25 -21.35 9.18
C ARG A 835 2.19 -20.79 10.65
N ARG A 836 1.58 -19.64 10.89
CA ARG A 836 0.18 -19.38 11.26
C ARG A 836 -0.21 -18.03 10.58
N VAL A 837 -0.60 -17.00 11.34
CA VAL A 837 -1.31 -15.76 10.92
C VAL A 837 -1.22 -15.34 9.46
N GLY A 838 -2.34 -15.36 8.71
CA GLY A 838 -2.38 -15.03 7.29
C GLY A 838 -3.77 -14.76 6.69
N TRP A 839 -3.78 -14.12 5.52
CA TRP A 839 -4.93 -14.05 4.62
C TRP A 839 -4.76 -14.99 3.44
N THR A 840 -5.86 -15.45 2.85
CA THR A 840 -5.89 -16.02 1.51
C THR A 840 -6.49 -15.01 0.55
N VAL A 841 -5.85 -14.80 -0.61
CA VAL A 841 -6.48 -14.11 -1.73
C VAL A 841 -7.24 -15.17 -2.53
N ASN A 842 -8.55 -15.06 -2.63
CA ASN A 842 -9.34 -15.93 -3.50
C ASN A 842 -9.04 -15.60 -4.96
N ALA A 843 -8.80 -16.63 -5.78
CA ALA A 843 -8.28 -16.46 -7.14
C ALA A 843 -9.32 -15.95 -8.14
N THR A 844 -10.62 -16.14 -7.87
CA THR A 844 -11.72 -15.71 -8.76
C THR A 844 -12.17 -14.27 -8.49
N ASN A 845 -12.41 -13.90 -7.22
CA ASN A 845 -12.96 -12.58 -6.87
C ASN A 845 -11.92 -11.58 -6.31
N LYS A 846 -10.63 -11.97 -6.19
CA LYS A 846 -9.53 -11.17 -5.63
C LYS A 846 -9.69 -10.77 -4.14
N GLU A 847 -10.68 -11.27 -3.42
CA GLU A 847 -10.93 -10.92 -2.00
C GLU A 847 -9.90 -11.51 -1.03
N CYS A 848 -9.69 -10.82 0.10
CA CYS A 848 -8.77 -11.24 1.17
C CYS A 848 -9.51 -11.77 2.39
N THR A 849 -9.58 -13.09 2.55
CA THR A 849 -10.18 -13.73 3.73
C THR A 849 -9.17 -13.79 4.88
N PHE A 850 -9.50 -13.21 6.04
CA PHE A 850 -8.73 -13.40 7.28
C PHE A 850 -9.11 -14.72 7.94
N VAL A 851 -8.18 -15.66 7.97
CA VAL A 851 -8.37 -16.98 8.61
C VAL A 851 -7.96 -16.89 10.11
N PRO A 852 -8.40 -17.77 11.03
CA PRO A 852 -8.11 -17.68 12.48
C PRO A 852 -6.83 -18.39 12.98
N LEU A 853 -6.40 -18.06 14.21
CA LEU A 853 -5.28 -18.68 14.96
C LEU A 853 -5.32 -20.19 15.05
N LYS A 854 -6.51 -20.78 14.99
CA LYS A 854 -6.73 -22.22 15.11
C LYS A 854 -6.55 -22.95 13.77
N GLN A 855 -6.70 -22.30 12.62
CA GLN A 855 -6.87 -22.98 11.32
C GLN A 855 -5.65 -22.96 10.38
N TRP A 856 -4.85 -21.88 10.38
CA TRP A 856 -3.87 -21.59 9.31
C TRP A 856 -2.88 -22.68 8.88
N ASP A 857 -2.61 -23.72 9.66
CA ASP A 857 -1.64 -24.75 9.27
C ASP A 857 -2.15 -25.64 8.14
N THR A 858 -3.46 -25.91 8.11
CA THR A 858 -4.11 -26.64 7.01
C THR A 858 -4.34 -25.74 5.79
N THR A 859 -4.49 -24.43 5.97
CA THR A 859 -4.79 -23.46 4.91
C THR A 859 -3.69 -23.35 3.84
N PRO A 860 -3.96 -23.66 2.55
CA PRO A 860 -3.01 -23.46 1.46
C PRO A 860 -2.82 -21.96 1.10
N ASN A 861 -1.78 -21.64 0.31
CA ASN A 861 -1.55 -20.33 -0.31
C ASN A 861 -1.52 -19.08 0.60
N LEU A 862 -1.39 -19.28 1.91
CA LEU A 862 -1.50 -18.26 2.96
C LEU A 862 -0.46 -17.11 2.86
N ARG A 863 -0.94 -15.89 2.54
CA ARG A 863 -0.18 -14.64 2.35
C ARG A 863 -0.21 -13.72 3.58
N ARG A 864 0.86 -12.93 3.76
CA ARG A 864 1.32 -12.52 5.11
C ARG A 864 2.24 -11.28 5.16
N HIS A 865 2.14 -10.45 6.23
CA HIS A 865 2.76 -9.11 6.37
C HIS A 865 2.76 -8.56 7.83
N ILE A 866 3.68 -7.68 8.23
CA ILE A 866 3.57 -6.87 9.47
C ILE A 866 2.78 -5.60 9.21
N CYS A 867 1.69 -5.37 9.96
CA CYS A 867 0.89 -4.15 9.92
C CYS A 867 1.05 -3.34 11.23
N GLU A 868 0.96 -2.01 11.15
CA GLU A 868 1.04 -1.11 12.32
C GLU A 868 -0.31 -0.47 12.64
N ILE A 869 -0.86 -0.75 13.83
CA ILE A 869 -2.03 -0.05 14.37
C ILE A 869 -1.51 1.05 15.31
N GLN A 870 -1.97 2.28 15.12
CA GLN A 870 -1.75 3.38 16.06
C GLN A 870 -3.06 3.72 16.77
N VAL A 871 -3.05 3.97 18.07
CA VAL A 871 -4.23 4.37 18.85
C VAL A 871 -3.98 5.74 19.46
N LEU A 872 -4.85 6.70 19.15
CA LEU A 872 -4.72 8.10 19.53
C LEU A 872 -6.00 8.69 20.10
N LEU A 873 -5.83 9.49 21.15
CA LEU A 873 -6.86 10.39 21.64
C LEU A 873 -7.22 11.43 20.55
N GLU A 874 -8.49 11.77 20.41
CA GLU A 874 -9.01 12.63 19.33
C GLU A 874 -8.33 14.01 19.30
N ASP A 875 -8.17 14.65 20.45
CA ASP A 875 -7.42 15.91 20.61
C ASP A 875 -5.97 15.78 20.10
N LEU A 876 -5.26 14.72 20.50
CA LEU A 876 -3.88 14.49 20.10
C LEU A 876 -3.77 14.12 18.62
N HIS A 877 -4.79 13.47 18.04
CA HIS A 877 -4.88 13.17 16.62
C HIS A 877 -5.08 14.44 15.77
N LYS A 878 -5.94 15.36 16.21
CA LYS A 878 -6.11 16.69 15.59
C LYS A 878 -4.77 17.43 15.55
N VAL A 879 -4.12 17.60 16.71
CA VAL A 879 -2.82 18.29 16.80
C VAL A 879 -1.72 17.56 15.99
N LYS A 880 -1.69 16.21 16.02
CA LYS A 880 -0.75 15.38 15.25
C LYS A 880 -0.85 15.58 13.74
N LYS A 881 -2.04 15.86 13.18
CA LYS A 881 -2.20 16.13 11.74
C LYS A 881 -1.43 17.39 11.32
N HIS A 882 -1.51 18.45 12.11
CA HIS A 882 -0.85 19.73 11.80
C HIS A 882 0.66 19.67 12.01
N LEU A 883 1.14 19.05 13.10
CA LEU A 883 2.55 19.05 13.49
C LEU A 883 3.41 17.90 12.92
N HIS A 884 2.83 17.05 12.04
CA HIS A 884 3.53 15.84 11.58
C HIS A 884 4.79 16.15 10.77
N LYS A 885 4.82 17.26 10.03
CA LYS A 885 5.93 17.65 9.16
C LYS A 885 7.11 18.15 9.99
N GLU A 886 6.83 18.95 11.01
CA GLU A 886 7.75 19.57 11.96
C GLU A 886 8.40 18.47 12.81
N TYR A 887 7.61 17.53 13.31
CA TYR A 887 8.11 16.33 13.97
C TYR A 887 8.92 15.41 13.05
N VAL A 888 8.49 15.22 11.80
CA VAL A 888 9.27 14.48 10.80
C VAL A 888 10.64 15.12 10.62
N ASN A 889 10.72 16.45 10.53
CA ASN A 889 11.96 17.20 10.36
C ASN A 889 12.85 17.11 11.60
N PHE A 890 12.31 17.39 12.80
CA PHE A 890 13.03 17.22 14.07
C PHE A 890 13.59 15.81 14.23
N ARG A 891 12.75 14.78 14.04
CA ARG A 891 13.16 13.37 14.16
C ARG A 891 14.11 12.95 13.04
N ASN A 892 14.08 13.61 11.88
CA ASN A 892 15.10 13.44 10.85
C ASN A 892 16.44 13.98 11.37
N VAL A 893 16.50 15.24 11.83
CA VAL A 893 17.70 15.88 12.44
C VAL A 893 18.20 15.16 13.71
N LEU A 894 17.36 14.37 14.38
CA LEU A 894 17.73 13.52 15.52
C LEU A 894 18.29 12.14 15.13
N CYS A 895 18.12 11.73 13.88
CA CYS A 895 18.50 10.40 13.34
C CYS A 895 19.51 10.49 12.17
N GLN A 896 19.79 11.72 11.72
CA GLN A 896 20.76 12.14 10.70
C GLN A 896 21.87 12.93 11.36
#